data_AF-A0A1V5UXR1-F1
#
_entry.id   AF-A0A1V5UXR1-F1
#
_cell.length_a   1.000
_cell.length_b   1.000
_cell.length_c   1.000
_cell.angle_alpha   90.00
_cell.angle_beta   90.00
_cell.angle_gamma   90.00
#
_symmetry.space_group_name_H-M   'P 1'
#
loop_
_entity.id
_entity.type
_entity.pdbx_description
1 polymer ?
#
loop_
_entity_poly.entity_id
_entity_poly.type
_entity_poly.pdbx_seq_one_letter_code
_entity_poly.pdbx_strand_id
1 'polypeptide(L)'
;MIPAAIVKEKARELGADLVGIAPVSRWDNAPAMLSPKAHLPEAKSVIAISIHHPDASVEWGGLPNSNYSGPFQLGMIPKLDTISWRLTHFLEKTGYPSIPFSCTGFWRHRPYKSIPTTNTASFSHRHAFVAAGLGGFGWNNMVLSAAYGPRNRLVSVITSAELEPDPLYSGEPLCDRCRMCEKHCPGKNYRGEMLLEPGYDRILIEGKEFRYAKLNRFRCLWGEQFALDMDRLGEVTEQLDEEKMYELIRSGIPRPGGEFGNCFRFCMTKSKRYWDKKYTEAPRRKKPRAEVTPETVLEKIRAIARAGGANRLCIQKNEFPEAVSSFVKGFPVEKFTERFPYVITLGRTLPEYGDAPESKDNRAFLSVTTKVRIGMAAMDIARYLDDLGWEATQDWTETNNEAVKRAGWKADVLGPARATSTGGAGCFDIIAERARNDKKNIVIAGMAAGDVERKNNPVSTNSLFTDFPLPTVNEPLNSSIKIASPEDLSTENPLFRDTIDRIAAAPVSVLKNLPGLADPEKLLPDCKSVVVLAAEMPERMVELAADNEAECAMSYSFSQYQLIRETLWAAHDLCEALNRSGFEAVPVADFSVDPKRNLAPYWEFAWSRLGHPDLRANAPAAAAAGLGEIGLSGLLLTNGAGPRLRFSFVLTTAILEPVKSKVGKLCTKCGKCIAACPMKALSADETETVELPDGRAEQCRRNEDKCRWSRSLGMCPESGVSHIGWTIRKGPVPEKLDEKAVEEARTRKDPLQLKGYHYANQIDTVVERCLQACPVGKKTIAEKEA
;
A
#
# COMPACT_ATOMS: atom_id res chain seq x y z
N MET A 1 -30.45 6.53 5.42
CA MET A 1 -29.70 5.26 5.33
C MET A 1 -29.21 5.08 3.91
N ILE A 2 -27.91 4.82 3.72
CA ILE A 2 -27.34 4.50 2.41
C ILE A 2 -27.68 3.04 2.03
N PRO A 3 -28.22 2.77 0.83
CA PRO A 3 -28.47 1.40 0.38
C PRO A 3 -27.19 0.55 0.27
N ALA A 4 -27.23 -0.68 0.77
CA ALA A 4 -26.15 -1.66 0.65
C ALA A 4 -25.70 -1.91 -0.81
N ALA A 5 -26.64 -1.83 -1.77
CA ALA A 5 -26.36 -1.99 -3.18
C ALA A 5 -25.38 -0.92 -3.72
N ILE A 6 -25.56 0.35 -3.31
CA ILE A 6 -24.69 1.47 -3.71
C ILE A 6 -23.27 1.26 -3.18
N VAL A 7 -23.13 0.83 -1.92
CA VAL A 7 -21.82 0.56 -1.30
C VAL A 7 -21.10 -0.58 -2.03
N LYS A 8 -21.82 -1.66 -2.37
CA LYS A 8 -21.27 -2.78 -3.14
C LYS A 8 -20.89 -2.38 -4.55
N GLU A 9 -21.70 -1.57 -5.22
CA GLU A 9 -21.42 -1.04 -6.55
C GLU A 9 -20.15 -0.17 -6.53
N LYS A 10 -20.03 0.76 -5.58
CA LYS A 10 -18.80 1.56 -5.43
C LYS A 10 -17.57 0.70 -5.20
N ALA A 11 -17.65 -0.32 -4.35
CA ALA A 11 -16.54 -1.25 -4.13
C ALA A 11 -16.14 -2.02 -5.42
N ARG A 12 -17.11 -2.42 -6.25
CA ARG A 12 -16.85 -3.06 -7.56
C ARG A 12 -16.24 -2.08 -8.57
N GLU A 13 -16.73 -0.84 -8.62
CA GLU A 13 -16.17 0.24 -9.43
C GLU A 13 -14.69 0.48 -9.09
N LEU A 14 -14.35 0.40 -7.80
CA LEU A 14 -12.96 0.52 -7.31
C LEU A 14 -12.11 -0.73 -7.64
N GLY A 15 -12.71 -1.82 -8.10
CA GLY A 15 -12.02 -3.02 -8.61
C GLY A 15 -12.11 -4.27 -7.73
N ALA A 16 -13.07 -4.33 -6.79
CA ALA A 16 -13.37 -5.54 -6.04
C ALA A 16 -14.08 -6.59 -6.92
N ASP A 17 -13.72 -7.87 -6.75
CA ASP A 17 -14.43 -8.99 -7.38
C ASP A 17 -15.61 -9.45 -6.52
N LEU A 18 -15.39 -9.56 -5.21
CA LEU A 18 -16.39 -9.98 -4.25
C LEU A 18 -16.53 -8.93 -3.15
N VAL A 19 -17.77 -8.60 -2.81
CA VAL A 19 -18.11 -7.64 -1.75
C VAL A 19 -19.28 -8.21 -0.97
N GLY A 20 -19.11 -8.34 0.34
CA GLY A 20 -20.12 -8.84 1.25
C GLY A 20 -20.25 -7.94 2.46
N ILE A 21 -21.43 -7.93 3.07
CA ILE A 21 -21.76 -7.10 4.22
C ILE A 21 -22.21 -8.01 5.37
N ALA A 22 -21.64 -7.78 6.55
CA ALA A 22 -22.00 -8.46 7.78
C ALA A 22 -22.51 -7.47 8.84
N PRO A 23 -23.55 -7.79 9.61
CA PRO A 23 -23.92 -7.02 10.78
C PRO A 23 -22.92 -7.31 11.91
N VAL A 24 -22.69 -6.33 12.78
CA VAL A 24 -21.73 -6.49 13.90
C VAL A 24 -22.10 -7.60 14.89
N SER A 25 -23.37 -8.00 14.97
CA SER A 25 -23.83 -9.14 15.79
C SER A 25 -23.17 -10.47 15.41
N ARG A 26 -22.62 -10.61 14.20
CA ARG A 26 -21.83 -11.79 13.81
C ARG A 26 -20.52 -11.96 14.58
N TRP A 27 -20.14 -10.98 15.38
CA TRP A 27 -18.98 -11.01 16.28
C TRP A 27 -19.35 -11.19 17.77
N ASP A 28 -20.60 -11.50 18.12
CA ASP A 28 -21.01 -11.68 19.53
C ASP A 28 -20.22 -12.77 20.27
N ASN A 29 -19.68 -13.76 19.55
CA ASN A 29 -18.81 -14.82 20.09
C ASN A 29 -17.30 -14.56 19.84
N ALA A 30 -16.92 -13.42 19.27
CA ALA A 30 -15.53 -13.09 18.99
C ALA A 30 -14.83 -12.51 20.23
N PRO A 31 -13.50 -12.63 20.35
CA PRO A 31 -12.75 -11.91 21.37
C PRO A 31 -13.01 -10.41 21.28
N ALA A 32 -13.26 -9.76 22.43
CA ALA A 32 -13.69 -8.35 22.49
C ALA A 32 -12.80 -7.42 21.65
N MET A 33 -11.47 -7.52 21.80
CA MET A 33 -10.49 -6.69 21.08
C MET A 33 -10.35 -6.99 19.58
N LEU A 34 -11.06 -7.99 19.06
CA LEU A 34 -11.14 -8.32 17.64
C LEU A 34 -12.55 -8.08 17.07
N SER A 35 -13.48 -7.62 17.91
CA SER A 35 -14.83 -7.26 17.51
C SER A 35 -14.83 -5.90 16.80
N PRO A 36 -15.76 -5.65 15.86
CA PRO A 36 -15.81 -4.38 15.16
C PRO A 36 -16.02 -3.18 16.08
N LYS A 37 -16.81 -3.36 17.15
CA LYS A 37 -17.11 -2.32 18.13
C LYS A 37 -15.91 -1.89 18.96
N ALA A 38 -14.92 -2.77 19.15
CA ALA A 38 -13.68 -2.38 19.82
C ALA A 38 -12.82 -1.44 18.96
N HIS A 39 -12.95 -1.52 17.63
CA HIS A 39 -12.28 -0.61 16.69
C HIS A 39 -13.06 0.68 16.47
N LEU A 40 -14.38 0.59 16.30
CA LEU A 40 -15.30 1.69 16.11
C LEU A 40 -16.54 1.48 17.00
N PRO A 41 -16.65 2.15 18.15
CA PRO A 41 -17.73 1.90 19.13
C PRO A 41 -19.14 1.94 18.53
N GLU A 42 -19.38 2.87 17.61
CA GLU A 42 -20.64 3.09 16.90
C GLU A 42 -20.87 2.16 15.69
N ALA A 43 -20.00 1.17 15.45
CA ALA A 43 -20.10 0.28 14.29
C ALA A 43 -21.44 -0.48 14.23
N LYS A 44 -21.99 -0.56 13.01
CA LYS A 44 -23.21 -1.32 12.67
C LYS A 44 -22.95 -2.42 11.66
N SER A 45 -22.01 -2.19 10.73
CA SER A 45 -21.71 -3.11 9.65
C SER A 45 -20.21 -3.29 9.41
N VAL A 46 -19.84 -4.44 8.86
CA VAL A 46 -18.51 -4.72 8.31
C VAL A 46 -18.65 -5.06 6.83
N ILE A 47 -17.89 -4.36 5.99
CA ILE A 47 -17.82 -4.61 4.55
C ILE A 47 -16.56 -5.43 4.29
N ALA A 48 -16.73 -6.69 3.88
CA ALA A 48 -15.64 -7.56 3.47
C ALA A 48 -15.44 -7.47 1.96
N ILE A 49 -14.20 -7.27 1.54
CA ILE A 49 -13.84 -6.99 0.15
C ILE A 49 -12.77 -7.99 -0.27
N SER A 50 -12.90 -8.51 -1.49
CA SER A 50 -11.88 -9.38 -2.07
C SER A 50 -11.61 -9.08 -3.54
N ILE A 51 -10.34 -9.27 -3.90
CA ILE A 51 -9.90 -9.44 -5.27
C ILE A 51 -9.27 -10.82 -5.45
N HIS A 52 -9.44 -11.42 -6.62
CA HIS A 52 -8.91 -12.73 -6.93
C HIS A 52 -7.45 -12.65 -7.41
N HIS A 53 -6.68 -13.68 -7.09
CA HIS A 53 -5.35 -13.84 -7.68
C HIS A 53 -5.53 -14.42 -9.08
N PRO A 54 -4.82 -13.93 -10.11
CA PRO A 54 -4.75 -14.63 -11.39
C PRO A 54 -4.26 -16.06 -11.16
N ASP A 55 -4.92 -17.03 -11.80
CA ASP A 55 -4.67 -18.44 -11.56
C ASP A 55 -3.20 -18.82 -11.81
N ALA A 56 -2.64 -18.33 -12.91
CA ALA A 56 -1.25 -18.53 -13.29
C ALA A 56 -0.27 -18.00 -12.24
N SER A 57 -0.57 -16.87 -11.58
CA SER A 57 0.32 -16.32 -10.56
C SER A 57 0.47 -17.24 -9.34
N VAL A 58 -0.56 -18.06 -9.07
CA VAL A 58 -0.54 -19.07 -8.01
C VAL A 58 0.08 -20.38 -8.51
N GLU A 59 -0.28 -20.82 -9.70
CA GLU A 59 0.12 -22.11 -10.27
C GLU A 59 1.64 -22.18 -10.58
N TRP A 60 2.23 -21.04 -10.96
CA TRP A 60 3.67 -20.87 -11.22
C TRP A 60 4.46 -20.27 -10.06
N GLY A 61 3.79 -19.83 -8.99
CA GLY A 61 4.43 -19.40 -7.74
C GLY A 61 4.96 -20.58 -6.91
N GLY A 62 5.94 -20.31 -6.04
CA GLY A 62 6.54 -21.34 -5.17
C GLY A 62 7.46 -22.31 -5.91
N LEU A 63 8.11 -21.85 -6.98
CA LEU A 63 9.02 -22.65 -7.82
C LEU A 63 10.44 -22.06 -7.81
N PRO A 64 11.49 -22.89 -7.64
CA PRO A 64 11.44 -24.35 -7.47
C PRO A 64 10.95 -24.79 -6.09
N ASN A 65 10.96 -23.92 -5.07
CA ASN A 65 10.47 -24.21 -3.73
C ASN A 65 9.71 -23.01 -3.12
N SER A 66 9.20 -23.18 -1.89
CA SER A 66 8.36 -22.20 -1.21
C SER A 66 9.06 -20.89 -0.85
N ASN A 67 10.39 -20.78 -0.91
CA ASN A 67 11.10 -19.51 -0.73
C ASN A 67 11.02 -18.61 -1.97
N TYR A 68 10.45 -19.06 -3.08
CA TYR A 68 10.37 -18.29 -4.31
C TYR A 68 8.92 -18.00 -4.66
N SER A 69 8.42 -16.88 -4.17
CA SER A 69 7.00 -16.57 -4.20
C SER A 69 6.43 -16.22 -5.57
N GLY A 70 7.28 -15.84 -6.52
CA GLY A 70 6.86 -15.46 -7.85
C GLY A 70 5.91 -14.27 -7.81
N PRO A 71 4.94 -14.19 -8.75
CA PRO A 71 4.14 -12.98 -8.96
C PRO A 71 2.87 -12.88 -8.08
N PHE A 72 2.60 -13.86 -7.23
CA PHE A 72 1.26 -14.08 -6.67
C PHE A 72 0.63 -12.88 -5.93
N GLN A 73 1.41 -11.96 -5.35
CA GLN A 73 0.88 -10.80 -4.62
C GLN A 73 1.13 -9.45 -5.31
N LEU A 74 1.76 -9.44 -6.48
CA LEU A 74 2.19 -8.20 -7.14
C LEU A 74 0.98 -7.33 -7.51
N GLY A 75 0.97 -6.08 -7.05
CA GLY A 75 -0.11 -5.12 -7.29
C GLY A 75 -1.40 -5.34 -6.47
N MET A 76 -1.56 -6.49 -5.81
CA MET A 76 -2.81 -6.83 -5.10
C MET A 76 -2.98 -6.09 -3.78
N ILE A 77 -1.92 -5.99 -2.97
CA ILE A 77 -1.95 -5.29 -1.69
C ILE A 77 -2.28 -3.80 -1.88
N PRO A 78 -1.53 -3.02 -2.69
CA PRO A 78 -1.85 -1.61 -2.89
C PRO A 78 -3.23 -1.39 -3.53
N LYS A 79 -3.72 -2.33 -4.37
CA LYS A 79 -5.09 -2.27 -4.90
C LYS A 79 -6.12 -2.33 -3.79
N LEU A 80 -6.03 -3.32 -2.90
CA LEU A 80 -6.98 -3.49 -1.80
C LEU A 80 -6.89 -2.35 -0.78
N ASP A 81 -5.69 -1.87 -0.49
CA ASP A 81 -5.48 -0.68 0.35
C ASP A 81 -6.17 0.55 -0.27
N THR A 82 -6.03 0.75 -1.58
CA THR A 82 -6.70 1.82 -2.32
C THR A 82 -8.22 1.67 -2.29
N ILE A 83 -8.75 0.45 -2.48
CA ILE A 83 -10.21 0.19 -2.39
C ILE A 83 -10.71 0.50 -0.97
N SER A 84 -10.03 0.00 0.06
CA SER A 84 -10.39 0.18 1.47
C SER A 84 -10.46 1.67 1.85
N TRP A 85 -9.44 2.43 1.46
CA TRP A 85 -9.38 3.86 1.70
C TRP A 85 -10.45 4.63 0.93
N ARG A 86 -10.56 4.45 -0.40
CA ARG A 86 -11.54 5.17 -1.23
C ARG A 86 -12.99 4.85 -0.87
N LEU A 87 -13.28 3.60 -0.46
CA LEU A 87 -14.62 3.23 0.00
C LEU A 87 -14.94 3.88 1.36
N THR A 88 -13.96 3.93 2.26
CA THR A 88 -14.10 4.63 3.55
C THR A 88 -14.33 6.12 3.32
N HIS A 89 -13.58 6.72 2.40
CA HIS A 89 -13.73 8.12 2.03
C HIS A 89 -15.14 8.42 1.50
N PHE A 90 -15.64 7.57 0.61
CA PHE A 90 -17.02 7.63 0.12
C PHE A 90 -18.04 7.58 1.28
N LEU A 91 -17.88 6.64 2.22
CA LEU A 91 -18.79 6.52 3.37
C LEU A 91 -18.75 7.74 4.29
N GLU A 92 -17.55 8.26 4.60
CA GLU A 92 -17.36 9.48 5.41
C GLU A 92 -18.03 10.69 4.75
N LYS A 93 -17.87 10.87 3.43
CA LYS A 93 -18.56 11.93 2.67
C LYS A 93 -20.07 11.80 2.70
N THR A 94 -20.60 10.59 2.84
CA THR A 94 -22.03 10.33 3.03
C THR A 94 -22.50 10.40 4.49
N GLY A 95 -21.63 10.81 5.42
CA GLY A 95 -21.95 11.01 6.83
C GLY A 95 -21.77 9.79 7.73
N TYR A 96 -21.13 8.72 7.26
CA TYR A 96 -20.94 7.48 8.02
C TYR A 96 -19.49 7.29 8.47
N PRO A 97 -19.18 7.55 9.75
CA PRO A 97 -17.94 7.14 10.39
C PRO A 97 -17.49 5.74 10.00
N SER A 98 -16.26 5.63 9.52
CA SER A 98 -15.71 4.39 8.99
C SER A 98 -14.20 4.25 9.27
N ILE A 99 -13.75 3.02 9.52
CA ILE A 99 -12.34 2.67 9.75
C ILE A 99 -11.84 1.84 8.57
N PRO A 100 -10.86 2.34 7.80
CA PRO A 100 -10.23 1.58 6.74
C PRO A 100 -9.17 0.67 7.35
N PHE A 101 -9.05 -0.56 6.87
CA PHE A 101 -7.93 -1.44 7.20
C PHE A 101 -7.02 -1.61 5.99
N SER A 102 -5.73 -1.82 6.24
CA SER A 102 -4.81 -2.28 5.20
C SER A 102 -5.00 -3.77 4.93
N CYS A 103 -4.84 -4.19 3.68
CA CYS A 103 -4.91 -5.58 3.24
C CYS A 103 -3.92 -6.46 4.00
N THR A 104 -2.71 -5.93 4.20
CA THR A 104 -1.72 -6.52 5.08
C THR A 104 -1.58 -5.62 6.29
N GLY A 105 -2.12 -6.07 7.42
CA GLY A 105 -1.84 -5.50 8.73
C GLY A 105 -0.65 -6.22 9.35
N PHE A 106 -0.08 -5.62 10.38
CA PHE A 106 1.02 -6.25 11.09
C PHE A 106 0.52 -7.21 12.17
N TRP A 107 1.29 -8.27 12.38
CA TRP A 107 0.97 -9.31 13.33
C TRP A 107 1.38 -8.86 14.72
N ARG A 108 0.44 -8.90 15.68
CA ARG A 108 0.80 -8.89 17.09
C ARG A 108 1.42 -10.24 17.39
N HIS A 109 2.75 -10.29 17.39
CA HIS A 109 3.50 -11.53 17.56
C HIS A 109 3.34 -12.14 18.95
N ARG A 110 2.98 -11.32 19.95
CA ARG A 110 2.78 -11.71 21.35
C ARG A 110 1.33 -11.47 21.78
N PRO A 111 0.84 -12.13 22.85
CA PRO A 111 -0.45 -11.82 23.45
C PRO A 111 -0.54 -10.32 23.77
N TYR A 112 -1.72 -9.75 23.63
CA TYR A 112 -1.90 -8.29 23.72
C TYR A 112 -3.26 -7.93 24.29
N LYS A 113 -3.28 -7.10 25.34
CA LYS A 113 -4.49 -6.81 26.13
C LYS A 113 -5.18 -8.13 26.53
N SER A 114 -6.45 -8.31 26.18
CA SER A 114 -7.21 -9.55 26.45
C SER A 114 -7.10 -10.61 25.36
N ILE A 115 -6.28 -10.40 24.31
CA ILE A 115 -6.03 -11.40 23.26
C ILE A 115 -4.97 -12.39 23.77
N PRO A 116 -5.32 -13.67 23.99
CA PRO A 116 -4.38 -14.64 24.58
C PRO A 116 -3.47 -15.31 23.53
N THR A 117 -3.76 -15.16 22.25
CA THR A 117 -3.04 -15.84 21.15
C THR A 117 -1.91 -15.01 20.57
N THR A 118 -0.84 -15.69 20.16
CA THR A 118 0.28 -15.09 19.43
C THR A 118 -0.06 -14.94 17.94
N ASN A 119 0.67 -14.04 17.27
CA ASN A 119 0.58 -13.81 15.83
C ASN A 119 -0.86 -13.51 15.38
N THR A 120 -1.49 -12.56 16.07
CA THR A 120 -2.88 -12.14 15.82
C THR A 120 -2.88 -10.82 15.06
N ALA A 121 -3.60 -10.72 13.95
CA ALA A 121 -3.80 -9.45 13.24
C ALA A 121 -4.70 -8.52 14.07
N SER A 122 -4.60 -7.19 13.87
CA SER A 122 -5.49 -6.24 14.56
C SER A 122 -6.96 -6.51 14.29
N PHE A 123 -7.32 -6.89 13.06
CA PHE A 123 -8.65 -7.33 12.66
C PHE A 123 -8.52 -8.47 11.63
N SER A 124 -9.41 -9.47 11.67
CA SER A 124 -9.28 -10.63 10.79
C SER A 124 -10.16 -10.56 9.56
N HIS A 125 -9.57 -10.19 8.41
CA HIS A 125 -10.26 -10.16 7.12
C HIS A 125 -10.85 -11.52 6.70
N ARG A 126 -10.22 -12.63 7.11
CA ARG A 126 -10.75 -13.98 6.85
C ARG A 126 -12.07 -14.23 7.57
N HIS A 127 -12.17 -13.82 8.83
CA HIS A 127 -13.40 -13.95 9.60
C HIS A 127 -14.48 -13.02 9.06
N ALA A 128 -14.11 -11.78 8.71
CA ALA A 128 -15.02 -10.85 8.05
C ALA A 128 -15.56 -11.40 6.72
N PHE A 129 -14.73 -12.03 5.89
CA PHE A 129 -15.14 -12.65 4.64
C PHE A 129 -16.20 -13.74 4.83
N VAL A 130 -16.01 -14.63 5.82
CA VAL A 130 -16.98 -15.69 6.14
C VAL A 130 -18.23 -15.11 6.80
N ALA A 131 -18.06 -14.19 7.74
CA ALA A 131 -19.16 -13.48 8.38
C ALA A 131 -19.99 -12.69 7.37
N ALA A 132 -19.41 -12.21 6.27
CA ALA A 132 -20.11 -11.49 5.20
C ALA A 132 -20.71 -12.42 4.13
N GLY A 133 -20.73 -13.73 4.36
CA GLY A 133 -21.38 -14.69 3.45
C GLY A 133 -20.63 -14.99 2.15
N LEU A 134 -19.40 -14.48 1.98
CA LEU A 134 -18.64 -14.65 0.73
C LEU A 134 -18.07 -16.06 0.54
N GLY A 135 -18.11 -16.90 1.58
CA GLY A 135 -17.65 -18.28 1.50
C GLY A 135 -17.47 -18.94 2.87
N GLY A 136 -16.47 -19.83 2.97
CA GLY A 136 -16.22 -20.61 4.18
C GLY A 136 -14.74 -20.93 4.39
N PHE A 137 -14.39 -21.49 5.53
CA PHE A 137 -13.01 -21.86 5.84
C PHE A 137 -12.57 -23.19 5.20
N GLY A 138 -11.39 -23.18 4.60
CA GLY A 138 -10.61 -24.38 4.30
C GLY A 138 -9.96 -24.97 5.56
N TRP A 139 -9.57 -26.24 5.51
CA TRP A 139 -8.79 -26.85 6.62
C TRP A 139 -7.48 -26.12 6.86
N ASN A 140 -6.91 -25.53 5.81
CA ASN A 140 -5.71 -24.71 5.82
C ASN A 140 -5.84 -23.34 6.50
N ASN A 141 -6.99 -23.03 7.12
CA ASN A 141 -7.32 -21.71 7.65
C ASN A 141 -7.31 -20.59 6.58
N MET A 142 -7.41 -20.91 5.28
CA MET A 142 -7.69 -19.91 4.25
C MET A 142 -9.20 -19.86 4.01
N VAL A 143 -9.72 -18.73 3.57
CA VAL A 143 -11.12 -18.66 3.11
C VAL A 143 -11.20 -19.19 1.70
N LEU A 144 -12.30 -19.88 1.39
CA LEU A 144 -12.65 -20.36 0.07
C LEU A 144 -13.90 -19.62 -0.38
N SER A 145 -13.90 -19.13 -1.62
CA SER A 145 -15.10 -18.64 -2.31
C SER A 145 -15.59 -19.66 -3.32
N ALA A 146 -16.88 -19.60 -3.68
CA ALA A 146 -17.45 -20.46 -4.73
C ALA A 146 -16.86 -20.14 -6.12
N ALA A 147 -16.52 -18.87 -6.36
CA ALA A 147 -15.99 -18.40 -7.65
C ALA A 147 -14.49 -18.70 -7.83
N TYR A 148 -13.67 -18.40 -6.82
CA TYR A 148 -12.21 -18.35 -6.92
C TYR A 148 -11.49 -19.35 -6.00
N GLY A 149 -12.22 -20.15 -5.22
CA GLY A 149 -11.60 -21.08 -4.26
C GLY A 149 -10.76 -20.32 -3.24
N PRO A 150 -9.52 -20.71 -2.92
CA PRO A 150 -8.69 -19.96 -1.98
C PRO A 150 -8.07 -18.71 -2.57
N ARG A 151 -8.17 -18.49 -3.90
CA ARG A 151 -7.45 -17.45 -4.66
C ARG A 151 -8.02 -16.05 -4.42
N ASN A 152 -8.27 -15.70 -3.16
CA ASN A 152 -8.85 -14.43 -2.72
C ASN A 152 -7.82 -13.69 -1.86
N ARG A 153 -7.50 -12.45 -2.22
CA ARG A 153 -6.86 -11.50 -1.32
C ARG A 153 -7.95 -10.61 -0.71
N LEU A 154 -7.80 -10.23 0.55
CA LEU A 154 -8.88 -9.69 1.37
C LEU A 154 -8.52 -8.33 1.98
N VAL A 155 -9.54 -7.50 2.19
CA VAL A 155 -9.50 -6.33 3.08
C VAL A 155 -10.88 -6.12 3.69
N SER A 156 -11.01 -5.22 4.66
CA SER A 156 -12.31 -4.90 5.28
C SER A 156 -12.41 -3.43 5.65
N VAL A 157 -13.64 -2.93 5.68
CA VAL A 157 -14.01 -1.61 6.22
C VAL A 157 -15.04 -1.83 7.33
N ILE A 158 -14.84 -1.20 8.48
CA ILE A 158 -15.81 -1.18 9.58
C ILE A 158 -16.54 0.15 9.53
N THR A 159 -17.86 0.16 9.61
CA THR A 159 -18.65 1.39 9.44
C THR A 159 -19.81 1.47 10.43
N SER A 160 -20.15 2.70 10.80
CA SER A 160 -21.38 3.07 11.51
C SER A 160 -22.62 2.99 10.61
N ALA A 161 -22.46 2.90 9.28
CA ALA A 161 -23.59 2.71 8.38
C ALA A 161 -24.33 1.41 8.69
N GLU A 162 -25.63 1.50 8.94
CA GLU A 162 -26.52 0.36 9.00
C GLU A 162 -26.85 -0.09 7.58
N LEU A 163 -26.34 -1.26 7.20
CA LEU A 163 -26.44 -1.80 5.85
C LEU A 163 -27.12 -3.16 5.90
N GLU A 164 -27.96 -3.45 4.90
CA GLU A 164 -28.59 -4.76 4.76
C GLU A 164 -27.53 -5.87 4.67
N PRO A 165 -27.52 -6.83 5.61
CA PRO A 165 -26.49 -7.87 5.67
C PRO A 165 -26.72 -8.95 4.61
N ASP A 166 -25.63 -9.52 4.11
CA ASP A 166 -25.71 -10.70 3.25
C ASP A 166 -25.98 -11.97 4.07
N PRO A 167 -26.75 -12.95 3.56
CA PRO A 167 -26.88 -14.24 4.22
C PRO A 167 -25.53 -14.98 4.26
N LEU A 168 -25.32 -15.82 5.28
CA LEU A 168 -24.16 -16.70 5.30
C LEU A 168 -24.19 -17.65 4.09
N TYR A 169 -23.02 -17.96 3.53
CA TYR A 169 -22.90 -18.90 2.41
C TYR A 169 -23.59 -20.24 2.73
N SER A 170 -24.54 -20.63 1.90
CA SER A 170 -25.39 -21.82 2.05
C SER A 170 -25.24 -22.85 0.94
N GLY A 171 -24.34 -22.61 -0.03
CA GLY A 171 -24.05 -23.56 -1.10
C GLY A 171 -23.23 -24.78 -0.64
N GLU A 172 -22.88 -25.62 -1.61
CA GLU A 172 -22.09 -26.85 -1.38
C GLU A 172 -20.81 -26.59 -0.57
N PRO A 173 -20.38 -27.54 0.30
CA PRO A 173 -19.14 -27.42 1.06
C PRO A 173 -17.93 -27.13 0.17
N LEU A 174 -17.30 -25.97 0.39
CA LEU A 174 -16.18 -25.51 -0.43
C LEU A 174 -14.90 -26.31 -0.16
N CYS A 175 -14.69 -26.68 1.10
CA CYS A 175 -13.62 -27.57 1.56
C CYS A 175 -14.16 -28.98 1.71
N ASP A 176 -13.60 -29.93 0.95
CA ASP A 176 -13.96 -31.35 1.00
C ASP A 176 -12.98 -32.19 1.84
N ARG A 177 -12.18 -31.53 2.69
CA ARG A 177 -11.15 -32.15 3.54
C ARG A 177 -10.17 -33.05 2.76
N CYS A 178 -9.87 -32.73 1.51
CA CYS A 178 -8.93 -33.50 0.66
C CYS A 178 -7.48 -33.61 1.18
N ARG A 179 -7.10 -32.86 2.22
CA ARG A 179 -5.75 -32.86 2.83
C ARG A 179 -4.59 -32.49 1.89
N MET A 180 -4.87 -31.85 0.75
CA MET A 180 -3.82 -31.34 -0.14
C MET A 180 -2.91 -30.32 0.56
N CYS A 181 -3.48 -29.46 1.42
CA CYS A 181 -2.72 -28.53 2.25
C CYS A 181 -1.76 -29.22 3.22
N GLU A 182 -2.08 -30.44 3.66
CA GLU A 182 -1.25 -31.24 4.55
C GLU A 182 -0.16 -31.98 3.76
N LYS A 183 -0.54 -32.65 2.67
CA LYS A 183 0.36 -33.41 1.80
C LYS A 183 1.49 -32.57 1.20
N HIS A 184 1.23 -31.30 0.91
CA HIS A 184 2.20 -30.42 0.23
C HIS A 184 2.82 -29.34 1.13
N CYS A 185 2.52 -29.33 2.43
CA CYS A 185 3.17 -28.38 3.34
C CYS A 185 4.61 -28.82 3.63
N PRO A 186 5.65 -28.04 3.24
CA PRO A 186 7.06 -28.42 3.50
C PRO A 186 7.32 -28.61 4.99
N GLY A 187 6.73 -27.74 5.81
CA GLY A 187 6.82 -27.81 7.27
C GLY A 187 5.96 -28.88 7.93
N LYS A 188 5.16 -29.66 7.18
CA LYS A 188 4.26 -30.69 7.74
C LYS A 188 3.28 -30.14 8.79
N ASN A 189 2.96 -28.84 8.73
CA ASN A 189 2.25 -28.09 9.79
C ASN A 189 0.83 -28.61 10.10
N TYR A 190 0.23 -29.39 9.20
CA TYR A 190 -1.15 -29.85 9.31
C TYR A 190 -1.30 -31.29 9.82
N ARG A 191 -0.17 -31.99 10.06
CA ARG A 191 -0.21 -33.34 10.65
C ARG A 191 -0.72 -33.27 12.08
N GLY A 192 -1.44 -34.31 12.52
CA GLY A 192 -2.10 -34.34 13.84
C GLY A 192 -1.15 -33.98 14.98
N GLU A 193 0.06 -34.55 14.98
CA GLU A 193 1.10 -34.31 15.98
C GLU A 193 1.68 -32.89 15.99
N MET A 194 1.48 -32.12 14.92
CA MET A 194 1.95 -30.74 14.78
C MET A 194 0.87 -29.70 15.13
N LEU A 195 -0.40 -30.11 15.21
CA LEU A 195 -1.50 -29.22 15.54
C LEU A 195 -1.45 -28.89 17.04
N LEU A 196 -1.72 -27.63 17.38
CA LEU A 196 -1.87 -27.24 18.77
C LEU A 196 -3.19 -27.78 19.30
N GLU A 197 -3.20 -28.26 20.55
CA GLU A 197 -4.43 -28.70 21.22
C GLU A 197 -5.51 -27.61 21.20
N PRO A 198 -6.78 -27.94 20.88
CA PRO A 198 -7.37 -29.28 20.70
C PRO A 198 -7.33 -29.82 19.25
N GLY A 199 -6.43 -29.31 18.40
CA GLY A 199 -6.26 -29.69 17.00
C GLY A 199 -6.95 -28.77 15.99
N TYR A 200 -8.03 -28.09 16.38
CA TYR A 200 -8.74 -27.14 15.53
C TYR A 200 -9.28 -25.95 16.33
N ASP A 201 -9.42 -24.81 15.64
CA ASP A 201 -10.19 -23.69 16.15
C ASP A 201 -11.65 -23.84 15.71
N ARG A 202 -12.57 -23.45 16.60
CA ARG A 202 -14.03 -23.47 16.39
C ARG A 202 -14.55 -22.05 16.41
N ILE A 203 -15.38 -21.71 15.44
CA ILE A 203 -16.04 -20.40 15.34
C ILE A 203 -17.54 -20.62 15.16
N LEU A 204 -18.35 -19.82 15.85
CA LEU A 204 -19.81 -19.85 15.77
C LEU A 204 -20.35 -18.51 15.29
N ILE A 205 -21.02 -18.48 14.14
CA ILE A 205 -21.66 -17.30 13.55
C ILE A 205 -23.10 -17.65 13.22
N GLU A 206 -24.07 -16.94 13.83
CA GLU A 206 -25.51 -17.20 13.63
C GLU A 206 -25.90 -18.68 13.79
N GLY A 207 -25.34 -19.36 14.80
CA GLY A 207 -25.58 -20.78 15.04
C GLY A 207 -24.85 -21.74 14.09
N LYS A 208 -24.22 -21.24 13.01
CA LYS A 208 -23.40 -22.04 12.11
C LYS A 208 -21.98 -22.18 12.62
N GLU A 209 -21.52 -23.43 12.71
CA GLU A 209 -20.19 -23.77 13.18
C GLU A 209 -19.18 -23.91 12.03
N PHE A 210 -18.00 -23.31 12.20
CA PHE A 210 -16.86 -23.43 11.30
C PHE A 210 -15.64 -23.99 12.05
N ARG A 211 -14.85 -24.82 11.34
CA ARG A 211 -13.64 -25.46 11.88
C ARG A 211 -12.47 -25.44 10.89
N TYR A 212 -11.29 -25.04 11.38
CA TYR A 212 -10.02 -25.14 10.65
C TYR A 212 -8.87 -25.54 11.57
N ALA A 213 -7.77 -26.02 11.00
CA ALA A 213 -6.62 -26.52 11.75
C ALA A 213 -6.01 -25.45 12.67
N LYS A 214 -5.74 -25.81 13.92
CA LYS A 214 -5.07 -24.94 14.89
C LYS A 214 -3.56 -25.10 14.77
N LEU A 215 -2.94 -24.16 14.07
CA LEU A 215 -1.52 -24.23 13.72
C LEU A 215 -0.65 -23.46 14.71
N ASN A 216 0.57 -23.98 14.96
CA ASN A 216 1.65 -23.15 15.48
C ASN A 216 2.08 -22.12 14.41
N ARG A 217 1.76 -20.85 14.64
CA ARG A 217 2.00 -19.78 13.67
C ARG A 217 3.48 -19.49 13.43
N PHE A 218 4.38 -19.72 14.39
CA PHE A 218 5.82 -19.55 14.17
C PHE A 218 6.35 -20.45 13.04
N ARG A 219 5.74 -21.62 12.82
CA ARG A 219 6.06 -22.48 11.67
C ARG A 219 5.70 -21.87 10.32
N CYS A 220 4.67 -21.01 10.27
CA CYS A 220 4.33 -20.27 9.05
C CYS A 220 5.25 -19.05 8.92
N LEU A 221 5.53 -18.35 10.02
CA LEU A 221 6.41 -17.18 9.99
C LEU A 221 7.87 -17.51 9.66
N TRP A 222 8.26 -18.80 9.72
CA TRP A 222 9.59 -19.31 9.35
C TRP A 222 10.15 -18.69 8.06
N GLY A 223 9.41 -18.85 6.95
CA GLY A 223 9.77 -18.24 5.68
C GLY A 223 9.30 -16.79 5.60
N GLU A 224 8.07 -16.50 6.04
CA GLU A 224 7.44 -15.20 5.82
C GLU A 224 8.17 -14.04 6.49
N GLN A 225 8.52 -14.18 7.77
CA GLN A 225 9.07 -13.11 8.60
C GLN A 225 10.53 -13.33 8.95
N PHE A 226 10.93 -14.59 9.14
CA PHE A 226 12.30 -14.94 9.47
C PHE A 226 13.14 -15.28 8.23
N ALA A 227 12.54 -15.32 7.03
CA ALA A 227 13.23 -15.55 5.77
C ALA A 227 14.06 -16.86 5.73
N LEU A 228 13.81 -17.79 6.65
CA LEU A 228 14.54 -19.05 6.77
C LEU A 228 14.18 -20.00 5.62
N ASP A 229 15.11 -20.87 5.24
CA ASP A 229 14.92 -21.87 4.20
C ASP A 229 13.79 -22.85 4.55
N MET A 230 12.75 -22.88 3.71
CA MET A 230 11.55 -23.68 3.91
C MET A 230 11.80 -25.19 3.77
N ASP A 231 12.86 -25.59 3.08
CA ASP A 231 13.22 -27.01 2.93
C ASP A 231 13.77 -27.59 4.24
N ARG A 232 14.25 -26.73 5.15
CA ARG A 232 14.71 -27.11 6.50
C ARG A 232 13.59 -27.24 7.53
N LEU A 233 12.43 -26.60 7.30
CA LEU A 233 11.34 -26.57 8.29
C LEU A 233 10.77 -27.96 8.61
N GLY A 234 10.76 -28.86 7.62
CA GLY A 234 10.23 -30.23 7.76
C GLY A 234 11.08 -31.14 8.67
N GLU A 235 12.28 -30.70 9.04
CA GLU A 235 13.19 -31.38 9.98
C GLU A 235 12.92 -30.96 11.44
N VAL A 236 12.25 -29.82 11.65
CA VAL A 236 11.96 -29.29 12.98
C VAL A 236 10.65 -29.85 13.49
N THR A 237 10.73 -30.80 14.44
CA THR A 237 9.56 -31.45 15.07
C THR A 237 9.15 -30.82 16.39
N GLU A 238 10.02 -30.00 16.99
CA GLU A 238 9.74 -29.29 18.22
C GLU A 238 8.70 -28.18 18.00
N GLN A 239 7.98 -27.82 19.07
CA GLN A 239 7.11 -26.65 19.05
C GLN A 239 7.97 -25.39 18.90
N LEU A 240 7.59 -24.53 17.96
CA LEU A 240 8.28 -23.27 17.74
C LEU A 240 7.63 -22.16 18.57
N ASP A 241 8.47 -21.42 19.28
CA ASP A 241 8.16 -20.14 19.89
C ASP A 241 9.22 -19.11 19.47
N GLU A 242 9.11 -17.89 20.00
CA GLU A 242 10.01 -16.81 19.64
C GLU A 242 11.49 -17.10 19.99
N GLU A 243 11.76 -17.68 21.16
CA GLU A 243 13.14 -17.97 21.61
C GLU A 243 13.77 -19.09 20.77
N LYS A 244 13.00 -20.13 20.46
CA LYS A 244 13.47 -21.20 19.58
C LYS A 244 13.78 -20.68 18.18
N MET A 245 13.00 -19.74 17.65
CA MET A 245 13.34 -19.07 16.40
C MET A 245 14.70 -18.36 16.48
N TYR A 246 15.01 -17.68 17.58
CA TYR A 246 16.31 -17.02 17.76
C TYR A 246 17.48 -18.00 17.89
N GLU A 247 17.28 -19.14 18.55
CA GLU A 247 18.27 -20.23 18.58
C GLU A 247 18.60 -20.73 17.18
N LEU A 248 17.57 -21.02 16.38
CA LEU A 248 17.69 -21.54 15.01
C LEU A 248 18.33 -20.52 14.06
N ILE A 249 18.07 -19.23 14.25
CA ILE A 249 18.78 -18.18 13.50
C ILE A 249 20.27 -18.17 13.86
N ARG A 250 20.62 -18.32 15.15
CA ARG A 250 22.02 -18.35 15.62
C ARG A 250 22.77 -19.60 15.15
N SER A 251 22.08 -20.70 14.90
CA SER A 251 22.71 -21.92 14.37
C SER A 251 23.13 -21.79 12.90
N GLY A 252 22.79 -20.69 12.22
CA GLY A 252 23.23 -20.42 10.85
C GLY A 252 22.37 -21.03 9.75
N ILE A 253 21.07 -21.28 10.01
CA ILE A 253 20.16 -21.73 8.95
C ILE A 253 20.12 -20.68 7.81
N PRO A 254 20.22 -21.11 6.53
CA PRO A 254 20.19 -20.19 5.40
C PRO A 254 18.92 -19.34 5.37
N ARG A 255 19.07 -18.10 4.91
CA ARG A 255 17.99 -17.11 4.78
C ARG A 255 17.75 -16.69 3.33
N PRO A 256 17.27 -17.59 2.46
CA PRO A 256 17.04 -17.26 1.05
C PRO A 256 16.00 -16.15 0.86
N GLY A 257 15.15 -15.88 1.87
CA GLY A 257 13.98 -15.01 1.73
C GLY A 257 12.76 -15.75 1.28
N GLY A 258 11.63 -15.06 1.19
CA GLY A 258 10.47 -15.69 0.57
C GLY A 258 9.66 -16.58 1.48
N GLU A 259 8.34 -16.44 1.38
CA GLU A 259 7.47 -17.60 1.54
C GLU A 259 6.32 -17.53 0.53
N PHE A 260 6.01 -18.70 -0.03
CA PHE A 260 4.79 -18.98 -0.74
C PHE A 260 4.10 -20.16 -0.09
N GLY A 261 2.90 -19.92 0.44
CA GLY A 261 2.14 -20.96 1.10
C GLY A 261 1.75 -22.06 0.11
N ASN A 262 2.37 -23.24 0.19
CA ASN A 262 1.90 -24.42 -0.55
C ASN A 262 0.48 -24.82 -0.14
N CYS A 263 0.07 -24.48 1.09
CA CYS A 263 -1.31 -24.63 1.54
C CYS A 263 -2.30 -23.77 0.74
N PHE A 264 -1.84 -22.67 0.13
CA PHE A 264 -2.58 -21.81 -0.79
C PHE A 264 -2.45 -22.33 -2.23
N ARG A 265 -1.23 -22.67 -2.69
CA ARG A 265 -0.95 -23.22 -4.03
C ARG A 265 -1.79 -24.47 -4.35
N PHE A 266 -1.83 -25.41 -3.43
CA PHE A 266 -2.43 -26.74 -3.63
C PHE A 266 -3.87 -26.85 -3.14
N CYS A 267 -4.48 -25.73 -2.73
CA CYS A 267 -5.88 -25.70 -2.34
C CYS A 267 -6.75 -25.22 -3.51
N MET A 268 -7.89 -25.86 -3.74
CA MET A 268 -8.92 -25.42 -4.67
C MET A 268 -10.26 -26.05 -4.30
N THR A 269 -11.34 -25.28 -4.44
CA THR A 269 -12.72 -25.75 -4.18
C THR A 269 -13.05 -26.98 -5.03
N LYS A 270 -13.69 -27.98 -4.41
CA LYS A 270 -13.98 -29.29 -5.07
C LYS A 270 -14.72 -29.13 -6.40
N SER A 271 -15.76 -28.29 -6.46
CA SER A 271 -16.55 -28.07 -7.68
C SER A 271 -15.76 -27.39 -8.80
N LYS A 272 -14.75 -26.60 -8.44
CA LYS A 272 -13.92 -25.81 -9.37
C LYS A 272 -12.60 -26.46 -9.72
N ARG A 273 -12.10 -27.46 -8.98
CA ARG A 273 -10.76 -28.02 -9.23
C ARG A 273 -10.74 -29.04 -10.38
N TYR A 274 -9.66 -29.05 -11.14
CA TYR A 274 -9.24 -30.15 -12.02
C TYR A 274 -7.71 -30.26 -12.04
N TRP A 275 -7.18 -31.31 -12.67
CA TRP A 275 -5.74 -31.57 -12.73
C TRP A 275 -5.26 -31.59 -14.18
N ASP A 276 -4.23 -30.80 -14.45
CA ASP A 276 -3.47 -30.82 -15.70
C ASP A 276 -1.97 -30.82 -15.38
N LYS A 277 -1.44 -32.03 -15.19
CA LYS A 277 -0.05 -32.24 -14.78
C LYS A 277 0.97 -31.88 -15.86
N LYS A 278 0.53 -31.67 -17.12
CA LYS A 278 1.40 -31.17 -18.18
C LYS A 278 1.66 -29.67 -18.04
N TYR A 279 0.71 -28.94 -17.44
CA TYR A 279 0.83 -27.51 -17.19
C TYR A 279 1.46 -27.20 -15.83
N THR A 280 0.91 -27.75 -14.74
CA THR A 280 1.39 -27.49 -13.37
C THR A 280 1.11 -28.66 -12.43
N GLU A 281 1.89 -28.77 -11.37
CA GLU A 281 1.60 -29.73 -10.31
C GLU A 281 0.42 -29.33 -9.44
N ALA A 282 0.07 -28.04 -9.41
CA ALA A 282 -1.03 -27.47 -8.63
C ALA A 282 -2.42 -27.83 -9.23
N PRO A 283 -3.49 -27.82 -8.44
CA PRO A 283 -4.84 -27.96 -8.98
C PRO A 283 -5.20 -26.69 -9.76
N ARG A 284 -5.80 -26.87 -10.93
CA ARG A 284 -6.29 -25.76 -11.75
C ARG A 284 -7.76 -25.47 -11.47
N ARG A 285 -8.18 -24.22 -11.67
CA ARG A 285 -9.57 -23.79 -11.53
C ARG A 285 -10.28 -23.90 -12.88
N LYS A 286 -11.44 -24.54 -12.89
CA LYS A 286 -12.34 -24.61 -14.05
C LYS A 286 -12.85 -23.20 -14.33
N LYS A 287 -12.29 -22.57 -15.36
CA LYS A 287 -12.66 -21.26 -15.88
C LYS A 287 -13.51 -21.42 -17.14
N PRO A 288 -14.72 -20.85 -17.21
CA PRO A 288 -15.42 -20.70 -18.48
C PRO A 288 -14.59 -19.85 -19.43
N ARG A 289 -14.54 -20.22 -20.71
CA ARG A 289 -13.89 -19.42 -21.74
C ARG A 289 -14.91 -18.44 -22.30
N ALA A 290 -14.64 -17.15 -22.19
CA ALA A 290 -15.51 -16.13 -22.77
C ALA A 290 -15.29 -16.03 -24.29
N GLU A 291 -16.37 -15.87 -25.05
CA GLU A 291 -16.31 -15.55 -26.47
C GLU A 291 -16.08 -14.04 -26.64
N VAL A 292 -14.84 -13.64 -26.90
CA VAL A 292 -14.43 -12.24 -27.05
C VAL A 292 -13.43 -12.09 -28.20
N THR A 293 -13.48 -10.96 -28.90
CA THR A 293 -12.51 -10.65 -29.97
C THR A 293 -11.23 -10.01 -29.39
N PRO A 294 -10.07 -10.19 -30.04
CA PRO A 294 -8.84 -9.50 -29.65
C PRO A 294 -8.98 -7.98 -29.58
N GLU A 295 -9.77 -7.38 -30.46
CA GLU A 295 -10.01 -5.93 -30.48
C GLU A 295 -10.76 -5.46 -29.23
N THR A 296 -11.79 -6.20 -28.81
CA THR A 296 -12.55 -5.90 -27.58
C THR A 296 -11.67 -6.00 -26.34
N VAL A 297 -10.82 -7.02 -26.29
CA VAL A 297 -9.88 -7.23 -25.18
C VAL A 297 -8.82 -6.13 -25.17
N LEU A 298 -8.28 -5.76 -26.33
CA LEU A 298 -7.31 -4.67 -26.45
C LEU A 298 -7.87 -3.32 -26.00
N GLU A 299 -9.11 -2.99 -26.37
CA GLU A 299 -9.78 -1.77 -25.88
C GLU A 299 -9.95 -1.77 -24.36
N LYS A 300 -10.30 -2.93 -23.79
CA LYS A 300 -10.40 -3.05 -22.33
C LYS A 300 -9.03 -2.92 -21.65
N ILE A 301 -7.97 -3.48 -22.24
CA ILE A 301 -6.58 -3.29 -21.78
C ILE A 301 -6.21 -1.81 -21.78
N ARG A 302 -6.46 -1.10 -22.88
CA ARG A 302 -6.23 0.35 -23.00
C ARG A 302 -6.99 1.13 -21.92
N ALA A 303 -8.25 0.77 -21.66
CA ALA A 303 -9.07 1.42 -20.64
C ALA A 303 -8.51 1.21 -19.22
N ILE A 304 -8.15 -0.03 -18.86
CA ILE A 304 -7.55 -0.35 -17.55
C ILE A 304 -6.20 0.36 -17.40
N ALA A 305 -5.37 0.34 -18.44
CA ALA A 305 -4.07 1.02 -18.46
C ALA A 305 -4.22 2.53 -18.22
N ARG A 306 -5.14 3.21 -18.92
CA ARG A 306 -5.43 4.64 -18.72
C ARG A 306 -5.92 4.93 -17.29
N ALA A 307 -6.84 4.13 -16.76
CA ALA A 307 -7.32 4.28 -15.37
C ALA A 307 -6.18 4.09 -14.35
N GLY A 308 -5.23 3.21 -14.67
CA GLY A 308 -3.97 3.00 -13.95
C GLY A 308 -2.95 4.14 -14.07
N GLY A 309 -3.25 5.20 -14.83
CA GLY A 309 -2.34 6.30 -15.09
C GLY A 309 -1.28 6.00 -16.14
N ALA A 310 -1.37 4.92 -16.91
CA ALA A 310 -0.43 4.67 -18.00
C ALA A 310 -0.67 5.66 -19.16
N ASN A 311 0.42 6.17 -19.74
CA ASN A 311 0.40 6.99 -20.96
C ASN A 311 1.14 6.31 -22.14
N ARG A 312 1.60 5.07 -21.96
CA ARG A 312 2.22 4.22 -22.98
C ARG A 312 1.76 2.76 -22.82
N LEU A 313 1.61 2.06 -23.93
CA LEU A 313 1.29 0.63 -24.00
C LEU A 313 2.17 -0.04 -25.06
N CYS A 314 2.82 -1.14 -24.68
CA CYS A 314 3.51 -2.01 -25.61
C CYS A 314 3.02 -3.45 -25.41
N ILE A 315 2.71 -4.15 -26.50
CA ILE A 315 2.40 -5.58 -26.51
C ILE A 315 3.32 -6.22 -27.53
N GLN A 316 4.04 -7.26 -27.12
CA GLN A 316 5.06 -7.91 -27.95
C GLN A 316 5.21 -9.40 -27.60
N LYS A 317 5.94 -10.13 -28.43
CA LYS A 317 6.24 -11.55 -28.19
C LYS A 317 7.18 -11.70 -26.99
N ASN A 318 6.92 -12.73 -26.18
CA ASN A 318 7.77 -13.11 -25.05
C ASN A 318 9.01 -13.87 -25.55
N GLU A 319 9.95 -13.15 -26.14
CA GLU A 319 11.18 -13.73 -26.70
C GLU A 319 12.37 -12.94 -26.17
N PHE A 320 12.72 -13.12 -24.89
CA PHE A 320 13.75 -12.37 -24.19
C PHE A 320 14.82 -13.29 -23.61
N PRO A 321 15.75 -13.83 -24.42
CA PRO A 321 16.83 -14.71 -23.93
C PRO A 321 17.70 -14.05 -22.85
N GLU A 322 17.84 -12.72 -22.89
CA GLU A 322 18.62 -11.93 -21.92
C GLU A 322 18.00 -11.97 -20.51
N ALA A 323 16.66 -12.13 -20.43
CA ALA A 323 15.94 -12.17 -19.17
C ALA A 323 15.99 -13.54 -18.48
N VAL A 324 16.41 -14.61 -19.17
CA VAL A 324 16.41 -15.99 -18.64
C VAL A 324 17.18 -16.09 -17.33
N SER A 325 18.34 -15.41 -17.23
CA SER A 325 19.20 -15.41 -16.04
C SER A 325 18.57 -14.76 -14.80
N SER A 326 17.48 -14.01 -14.97
CA SER A 326 16.77 -13.38 -13.86
C SER A 326 15.76 -14.29 -13.16
N PHE A 327 15.41 -15.43 -13.77
CA PHE A 327 14.63 -16.46 -13.11
C PHE A 327 15.50 -17.20 -12.10
N VAL A 328 14.91 -17.59 -10.98
CA VAL A 328 15.60 -18.42 -9.99
C VAL A 328 16.04 -19.75 -10.61
N LYS A 329 17.24 -20.21 -10.27
CA LYS A 329 17.75 -21.52 -10.70
C LYS A 329 16.74 -22.63 -10.38
N GLY A 330 16.38 -23.43 -11.38
CA GLY A 330 15.39 -24.51 -11.25
C GLY A 330 13.96 -24.11 -11.61
N PHE A 331 13.70 -22.83 -11.91
CA PHE A 331 12.44 -22.43 -12.51
C PHE A 331 12.34 -22.94 -13.96
N PRO A 332 11.19 -23.49 -14.41
CA PRO A 332 11.03 -24.03 -15.76
C PRO A 332 10.80 -22.91 -16.81
N VAL A 333 11.84 -22.15 -17.13
CA VAL A 333 11.76 -20.94 -17.97
C VAL A 333 11.25 -21.23 -19.38
N GLU A 334 11.76 -22.27 -20.05
CA GLU A 334 11.37 -22.57 -21.44
C GLU A 334 9.87 -22.89 -21.53
N LYS A 335 9.36 -23.70 -20.59
CA LYS A 335 7.93 -24.02 -20.50
C LYS A 335 7.11 -22.78 -20.17
N PHE A 336 7.59 -21.91 -19.30
CA PHE A 336 6.90 -20.67 -18.97
C PHE A 336 6.75 -19.79 -20.20
N THR A 337 7.85 -19.54 -20.93
CA THR A 337 7.85 -18.72 -22.14
C THR A 337 6.96 -19.29 -23.24
N GLU A 338 6.94 -20.61 -23.44
CA GLU A 338 6.02 -21.29 -24.37
C GLU A 338 4.54 -21.06 -23.99
N ARG A 339 4.22 -21.08 -22.69
CA ARG A 339 2.84 -20.92 -22.18
C ARG A 339 2.37 -19.47 -22.18
N PHE A 340 3.28 -18.53 -22.09
CA PHE A 340 2.98 -17.10 -22.10
C PHE A 340 3.66 -16.40 -23.28
N PRO A 341 3.17 -16.58 -24.51
CA PRO A 341 3.80 -16.05 -25.72
C PRO A 341 3.75 -14.52 -25.86
N TYR A 342 3.00 -13.80 -25.03
CA TYR A 342 2.86 -12.34 -25.09
C TYR A 342 3.26 -11.67 -23.78
N VAL A 343 3.90 -10.51 -23.91
CA VAL A 343 4.17 -9.55 -22.83
C VAL A 343 3.42 -8.27 -23.10
N ILE A 344 2.66 -7.80 -22.11
CA ILE A 344 2.00 -6.48 -22.10
C ILE A 344 2.78 -5.59 -21.13
N THR A 345 3.36 -4.50 -21.61
CA THR A 345 4.10 -3.52 -20.83
C THR A 345 3.36 -2.20 -20.79
N LEU A 346 3.05 -1.74 -19.59
CA LEU A 346 2.46 -0.43 -19.33
C LEU A 346 3.57 0.55 -18.97
N GLY A 347 3.45 1.79 -19.44
CA GLY A 347 4.40 2.86 -19.12
C GLY A 347 3.74 4.16 -18.73
N ARG A 348 4.33 4.86 -17.76
CA ARG A 348 4.02 6.25 -17.44
C ARG A 348 5.30 7.08 -17.47
N THR A 349 5.34 8.06 -18.37
CA THR A 349 6.45 9.00 -18.48
C THR A 349 6.60 9.84 -17.21
N LEU A 350 7.82 9.89 -16.69
CA LEU A 350 8.21 10.73 -15.57
C LEU A 350 8.72 12.08 -16.11
N PRO A 351 8.40 13.20 -15.45
CA PRO A 351 8.94 14.49 -15.85
C PRO A 351 10.44 14.60 -15.53
N GLU A 352 11.09 15.57 -16.16
CA GLU A 352 12.42 16.00 -15.79
C GLU A 352 12.31 17.10 -14.74
N TYR A 353 13.06 16.95 -13.66
CA TYR A 353 13.21 17.97 -12.63
C TYR A 353 14.48 18.76 -12.92
N GLY A 354 14.51 20.03 -12.54
CA GLY A 354 15.72 20.87 -12.58
C GLY A 354 16.81 20.39 -11.60
N ASP A 355 17.92 21.11 -11.54
CA ASP A 355 19.17 20.67 -10.89
C ASP A 355 19.24 20.93 -9.37
N ALA A 356 18.10 21.02 -8.68
CA ALA A 356 18.06 21.17 -7.23
C ALA A 356 18.37 19.85 -6.49
N PRO A 357 19.00 19.87 -5.30
CA PRO A 357 19.18 18.67 -4.46
C PRO A 357 17.87 17.92 -4.17
N GLU A 358 16.77 18.66 -3.96
CA GLU A 358 15.45 18.15 -3.62
C GLU A 358 14.77 17.45 -4.83
N SER A 359 15.24 17.72 -6.05
CA SER A 359 14.79 17.03 -7.26
C SER A 359 15.01 15.53 -7.19
N LYS A 360 16.08 15.07 -6.53
CA LYS A 360 16.39 13.65 -6.38
C LYS A 360 15.33 12.93 -5.54
N ASP A 361 14.98 13.51 -4.39
CA ASP A 361 13.96 12.96 -3.50
C ASP A 361 12.59 12.96 -4.16
N ASN A 362 12.20 14.09 -4.77
CA ASN A 362 10.90 14.21 -5.44
C ASN A 362 10.77 13.24 -6.62
N ARG A 363 11.84 13.05 -7.41
CA ARG A 363 11.88 12.03 -8.46
C ARG A 363 11.72 10.62 -7.88
N ALA A 364 12.33 10.33 -6.73
CA ALA A 364 12.19 9.04 -6.07
C ALA A 364 10.76 8.81 -5.55
N PHE A 365 10.13 9.80 -4.88
CA PHE A 365 8.73 9.73 -4.45
C PHE A 365 7.79 9.46 -5.62
N LEU A 366 7.95 10.19 -6.72
CA LEU A 366 7.12 10.01 -7.90
C LEU A 366 7.36 8.63 -8.53
N SER A 367 8.62 8.21 -8.70
CA SER A 367 8.97 6.92 -9.27
C SER A 367 8.31 5.76 -8.51
N VAL A 368 8.49 5.70 -7.18
CA VAL A 368 7.99 4.58 -6.37
C VAL A 368 6.47 4.52 -6.34
N THR A 369 5.79 5.67 -6.22
CA THR A 369 4.32 5.72 -6.21
C THR A 369 3.74 5.43 -7.58
N THR A 370 4.40 5.85 -8.67
CA THR A 370 3.99 5.52 -10.04
C THR A 370 4.13 4.04 -10.33
N LYS A 371 5.24 3.40 -9.91
CA LYS A 371 5.44 1.94 -10.03
C LYS A 371 4.33 1.15 -9.34
N VAL A 372 3.91 1.59 -8.15
CA VAL A 372 2.77 0.99 -7.45
C VAL A 372 1.49 1.10 -8.29
N ARG A 373 1.17 2.29 -8.80
CA ARG A 373 -0.06 2.53 -9.58
C ARG A 373 -0.13 1.69 -10.86
N ILE A 374 0.96 1.68 -11.63
CA ILE A 374 1.07 0.92 -12.87
C ILE A 374 1.07 -0.59 -12.59
N GLY A 375 1.67 -1.03 -11.48
CA GLY A 375 1.60 -2.42 -11.01
C GLY A 375 0.18 -2.88 -10.67
N MET A 376 -0.66 -2.01 -10.08
CA MET A 376 -2.09 -2.32 -9.88
C MET A 376 -2.81 -2.50 -11.22
N ALA A 377 -2.50 -1.67 -12.22
CA ALA A 377 -3.13 -1.75 -13.54
C ALA A 377 -2.73 -3.03 -14.30
N ALA A 378 -1.45 -3.42 -14.23
CA ALA A 378 -0.98 -4.69 -14.78
C ALA A 378 -1.68 -5.89 -14.09
N MET A 379 -1.87 -5.82 -12.77
CA MET A 379 -2.61 -6.83 -12.01
C MET A 379 -4.10 -6.88 -12.40
N ASP A 380 -4.76 -5.73 -12.58
CA ASP A 380 -6.16 -5.66 -13.01
C ASP A 380 -6.34 -6.21 -14.44
N ILE A 381 -5.38 -5.98 -15.35
CA ILE A 381 -5.38 -6.61 -16.69
C ILE A 381 -5.21 -8.13 -16.57
N ALA A 382 -4.28 -8.61 -15.74
CA ALA A 382 -4.07 -10.04 -15.54
C ALA A 382 -5.34 -10.73 -15.02
N ARG A 383 -6.02 -10.13 -14.03
CA ARG A 383 -7.32 -10.61 -13.53
C ARG A 383 -8.41 -10.58 -14.58
N TYR A 384 -8.51 -9.50 -15.36
CA TYR A 384 -9.49 -9.41 -16.44
C TYR A 384 -9.31 -10.55 -17.46
N LEU A 385 -8.08 -10.83 -17.88
CA LEU A 385 -7.78 -11.95 -18.78
C LEU A 385 -8.06 -13.31 -18.13
N ASP A 386 -7.76 -13.46 -16.83
CA ASP A 386 -8.08 -14.67 -16.07
C ASP A 386 -9.58 -14.94 -15.98
N ASP A 387 -10.41 -13.91 -15.76
CA ASP A 387 -11.88 -14.03 -15.74
C ASP A 387 -12.47 -14.36 -17.12
N LEU A 388 -11.82 -13.95 -18.21
CA LEU A 388 -12.18 -14.38 -19.57
C LEU A 388 -11.81 -15.84 -19.86
N GLY A 389 -11.15 -16.51 -18.91
CA GLY A 389 -10.72 -17.90 -19.00
C GLY A 389 -9.34 -18.08 -19.63
N TRP A 390 -8.56 -17.03 -19.78
CA TRP A 390 -7.17 -17.06 -20.29
C TRP A 390 -6.16 -17.13 -19.15
N GLU A 391 -4.92 -17.43 -19.48
CA GLU A 391 -3.81 -17.42 -18.53
C GLU A 391 -3.12 -16.06 -18.58
N ALA A 392 -2.97 -15.44 -17.41
CA ALA A 392 -2.22 -14.19 -17.29
C ALA A 392 -1.58 -14.08 -15.91
N THR A 393 -0.40 -13.47 -15.85
CA THR A 393 0.31 -13.24 -14.60
C THR A 393 1.24 -12.03 -14.71
N GLN A 394 1.36 -11.27 -13.63
CA GLN A 394 2.28 -10.13 -13.52
C GLN A 394 3.73 -10.61 -13.70
N ASP A 395 4.59 -9.71 -14.16
CA ASP A 395 6.02 -9.96 -14.30
C ASP A 395 6.79 -9.67 -13.00
N TRP A 396 7.66 -10.60 -12.60
CA TRP A 396 8.52 -10.54 -11.42
C TRP A 396 10.02 -10.67 -11.76
N THR A 397 10.40 -10.66 -13.03
CA THR A 397 11.75 -10.98 -13.55
C THR A 397 12.29 -9.87 -14.45
N GLU A 398 13.56 -9.85 -14.83
CA GLU A 398 14.12 -8.77 -15.68
C GLU A 398 13.47 -8.65 -17.08
N THR A 399 12.51 -9.52 -17.45
CA THR A 399 11.75 -9.41 -18.70
C THR A 399 11.13 -8.04 -18.90
N ASN A 400 10.57 -7.37 -17.88
CA ASN A 400 10.07 -6.00 -18.02
C ASN A 400 11.15 -5.05 -18.53
N ASN A 401 12.38 -5.16 -18.02
CA ASN A 401 13.45 -4.24 -18.41
C ASN A 401 13.89 -4.49 -19.86
N GLU A 402 13.96 -5.76 -20.28
CA GLU A 402 14.21 -6.11 -21.69
C GLU A 402 13.05 -5.71 -22.61
N ALA A 403 11.81 -5.86 -22.13
CA ALA A 403 10.61 -5.44 -22.85
C ALA A 403 10.58 -3.94 -23.09
N VAL A 404 10.98 -3.14 -22.09
CA VAL A 404 11.09 -1.68 -22.16
C VAL A 404 12.20 -1.26 -23.11
N LYS A 405 13.37 -1.93 -23.08
CA LYS A 405 14.46 -1.69 -24.04
C LYS A 405 14.00 -1.96 -25.48
N ARG A 406 13.33 -3.09 -25.73
CA ARG A 406 12.78 -3.45 -27.04
C ARG A 406 11.71 -2.46 -27.53
N ALA A 407 10.90 -1.91 -26.61
CA ALA A 407 9.92 -0.88 -26.92
C ALA A 407 10.55 0.48 -27.27
N GLY A 408 11.87 0.64 -27.12
CA GLY A 408 12.59 1.90 -27.35
C GLY A 408 12.34 2.93 -26.24
N TRP A 409 11.92 2.51 -25.05
CA TRP A 409 11.62 3.40 -23.94
C TRP A 409 12.84 3.53 -23.01
N LYS A 410 13.11 4.74 -22.52
CA LYS A 410 14.14 4.96 -21.50
C LYS A 410 13.62 4.49 -20.14
N ALA A 411 14.17 3.39 -19.61
CA ALA A 411 13.72 2.83 -18.34
C ALA A 411 13.96 3.78 -17.16
N ASP A 412 13.01 3.82 -16.22
CA ASP A 412 13.21 4.42 -14.90
C ASP A 412 13.99 3.48 -13.97
N VAL A 413 15.25 3.84 -13.74
CA VAL A 413 16.21 3.06 -12.94
C VAL A 413 16.16 3.36 -11.43
N LEU A 414 15.25 4.22 -10.96
CA LEU A 414 15.17 4.61 -9.54
C LEU A 414 14.24 3.69 -8.74
N GLY A 415 14.67 3.26 -7.56
CA GLY A 415 13.85 2.49 -6.60
C GLY A 415 13.86 0.97 -6.82
N PRO A 416 13.46 0.18 -5.81
CA PRO A 416 13.54 -1.28 -5.87
C PRO A 416 12.72 -1.83 -7.03
N ALA A 417 13.37 -2.69 -7.83
CA ALA A 417 12.95 -3.11 -9.16
C ALA A 417 11.64 -3.89 -9.22
N ARG A 418 11.06 -4.29 -8.08
CA ARG A 418 9.75 -4.96 -7.96
C ARG A 418 9.39 -5.21 -6.51
N ALA A 419 8.14 -4.99 -6.17
CA ALA A 419 7.56 -5.20 -4.86
C ALA A 419 7.33 -6.67 -4.55
N THR A 420 8.37 -7.49 -4.41
CA THR A 420 8.17 -8.82 -3.82
C THR A 420 7.99 -8.63 -2.30
N SER A 421 6.84 -9.07 -1.77
CA SER A 421 6.49 -8.98 -0.34
C SER A 421 7.36 -9.83 0.57
N THR A 422 8.41 -10.45 0.03
CA THR A 422 9.24 -11.39 0.73
C THR A 422 10.70 -11.00 0.60
N GLY A 423 11.13 -10.13 1.51
CA GLY A 423 12.53 -9.77 1.69
C GLY A 423 13.38 -11.00 1.99
N GLY A 424 14.18 -11.40 1.01
CA GLY A 424 15.36 -12.24 1.24
C GLY A 424 16.59 -11.39 1.17
N ALA A 425 17.56 -11.66 2.04
CA ALA A 425 18.92 -11.13 1.90
C ALA A 425 19.43 -11.33 0.46
N GLY A 426 19.11 -12.46 -0.20
CA GLY A 426 19.47 -12.70 -1.59
C GLY A 426 18.86 -11.74 -2.62
N CYS A 427 17.63 -11.24 -2.43
CA CYS A 427 17.09 -10.18 -3.30
C CYS A 427 17.81 -8.85 -3.06
N PHE A 428 18.20 -8.56 -1.81
CA PHE A 428 18.94 -7.34 -1.47
C PHE A 428 20.42 -7.41 -1.86
N ASP A 429 21.05 -8.57 -1.80
CA ASP A 429 22.42 -8.81 -2.21
C ASP A 429 22.54 -8.76 -3.74
N ILE A 430 21.59 -9.32 -4.49
CA ILE A 430 21.53 -9.17 -5.95
C ILE A 430 21.28 -7.71 -6.34
N ILE A 431 20.38 -7.00 -5.65
CA ILE A 431 20.13 -5.57 -5.89
C ILE A 431 21.36 -4.72 -5.51
N ALA A 432 22.04 -5.01 -4.39
CA ALA A 432 23.22 -4.29 -3.93
C ALA A 432 24.48 -4.62 -4.75
N GLU A 433 24.63 -5.85 -5.23
CA GLU A 433 25.69 -6.31 -6.12
C GLU A 433 25.51 -5.74 -7.53
N ARG A 434 24.28 -5.71 -8.06
CA ARG A 434 23.97 -5.06 -9.34
C ARG A 434 24.10 -3.53 -9.28
N ALA A 435 23.69 -2.90 -8.18
CA ALA A 435 23.89 -1.46 -7.96
C ALA A 435 25.39 -1.06 -7.90
N ARG A 436 26.29 -2.00 -7.62
CA ARG A 436 27.74 -1.79 -7.63
C ARG A 436 28.39 -2.01 -9.01
N ASN A 437 27.77 -2.79 -9.90
CA ASN A 437 28.43 -3.33 -11.10
C ASN A 437 28.05 -2.69 -12.45
N ASP A 438 26.91 -2.02 -12.58
CA ASP A 438 26.50 -1.45 -13.89
C ASP A 438 26.92 0.01 -14.09
N LYS A 439 28.20 0.17 -14.46
CA LYS A 439 28.68 1.29 -15.27
C LYS A 439 29.22 0.73 -16.59
N LYS A 440 28.39 0.56 -17.64
CA LYS A 440 28.81 0.64 -19.07
C LYS A 440 27.67 0.35 -20.07
N ASN A 441 27.53 1.30 -21.01
CA ASN A 441 27.18 1.22 -22.43
C ASN A 441 25.88 0.51 -22.87
N ILE A 442 24.96 1.31 -23.40
CA ILE A 442 23.84 0.88 -24.26
C ILE A 442 24.31 0.97 -25.73
N VAL A 443 24.17 -0.12 -26.49
CA VAL A 443 24.26 -0.14 -27.96
C VAL A 443 22.84 -0.29 -28.50
N ILE A 444 22.46 0.60 -29.41
CA ILE A 444 21.12 0.69 -30.03
C ILE A 444 21.16 -0.13 -31.33
N ALA A 445 20.28 -1.13 -31.47
CA ALA A 445 19.98 -1.76 -32.76
C ALA A 445 18.56 -1.36 -33.20
N GLY A 446 18.46 -0.83 -34.41
CA GLY A 446 17.37 0.03 -34.85
C GLY A 446 16.04 -0.66 -35.19
N MET A 447 14.97 0.09 -34.96
CA MET A 447 13.69 0.02 -35.67
C MET A 447 13.12 1.45 -35.74
N ALA A 448 12.59 1.84 -36.91
CA ALA A 448 12.04 3.16 -37.16
C ALA A 448 10.70 3.34 -36.43
N ALA A 449 10.65 4.29 -35.50
CA ALA A 449 9.45 4.73 -34.81
C ALA A 449 8.81 5.89 -35.59
N GLY A 450 7.61 5.68 -36.11
CA GLY A 450 6.75 6.79 -36.54
C GLY A 450 6.28 7.58 -35.32
N ASP A 451 6.52 8.89 -35.35
CA ASP A 451 5.96 9.96 -34.52
C ASP A 451 5.88 9.74 -33.00
N VAL A 452 7.04 9.66 -32.33
CA VAL A 452 7.13 9.90 -30.89
C VAL A 452 7.96 11.17 -30.62
N GLU A 453 7.40 12.33 -30.95
CA GLU A 453 7.77 13.59 -30.29
C GLU A 453 7.26 13.60 -28.85
N ARG A 454 7.88 12.80 -27.99
CA ARG A 454 7.91 13.02 -26.53
C ARG A 454 9.33 12.69 -26.10
N LYS A 455 10.08 13.73 -25.74
CA LYS A 455 11.50 13.80 -25.30
C LYS A 455 11.99 12.54 -24.54
N ASN A 456 13.31 12.36 -24.50
CA ASN A 456 14.15 11.34 -23.80
C ASN A 456 13.89 11.14 -22.27
N ASN A 457 12.65 11.28 -21.81
CA ASN A 457 12.25 11.21 -20.42
C ASN A 457 12.16 9.74 -19.96
N PRO A 458 12.58 9.43 -18.72
CA PRO A 458 12.40 8.10 -18.15
C PRO A 458 10.92 7.68 -18.08
N VAL A 459 10.66 6.39 -18.24
CA VAL A 459 9.33 5.79 -18.17
C VAL A 459 9.31 4.79 -17.02
N SER A 460 8.40 5.01 -16.08
CA SER A 460 8.07 4.04 -15.03
C SER A 460 7.14 2.98 -15.60
N THR A 461 7.45 1.70 -15.37
CA THR A 461 6.81 0.60 -16.11
C THR A 461 6.47 -0.59 -15.23
N ASN A 462 5.48 -1.35 -15.65
CA ASN A 462 5.22 -2.70 -15.16
C ASN A 462 4.73 -3.57 -16.32
N SER A 463 5.01 -4.87 -16.27
CA SER A 463 4.66 -5.81 -17.32
C SER A 463 3.85 -6.99 -16.78
N LEU A 464 3.12 -7.64 -17.67
CA LEU A 464 2.49 -8.93 -17.41
C LEU A 464 2.63 -9.86 -18.62
N PHE A 465 2.45 -11.14 -18.36
CA PHE A 465 2.51 -12.24 -19.31
C PHE A 465 1.10 -12.76 -19.59
N THR A 466 0.80 -13.17 -20.82
CA THR A 466 -0.48 -13.81 -21.16
C THR A 466 -0.40 -14.80 -22.33
N ASP A 467 -1.33 -15.76 -22.36
CA ASP A 467 -1.60 -16.63 -23.51
C ASP A 467 -2.70 -16.10 -24.45
N PHE A 468 -3.32 -14.95 -24.14
CA PHE A 468 -4.31 -14.34 -25.03
C PHE A 468 -3.64 -13.84 -26.32
N PRO A 469 -4.14 -14.22 -27.52
CA PRO A 469 -3.58 -13.80 -28.79
C PRO A 469 -3.88 -12.32 -29.05
N LEU A 470 -2.95 -11.45 -28.62
CA LEU A 470 -3.03 -10.01 -28.85
C LEU A 470 -2.18 -9.59 -30.05
N PRO A 471 -2.57 -8.54 -30.79
CA PRO A 471 -1.70 -7.93 -31.78
C PRO A 471 -0.49 -7.28 -31.10
N THR A 472 0.63 -7.23 -31.80
CA THR A 472 1.78 -6.41 -31.39
C THR A 472 1.40 -4.94 -31.52
N VAL A 473 1.58 -4.16 -30.45
CA VAL A 473 1.35 -2.71 -30.46
C VAL A 473 2.49 -2.01 -29.72
N ASN A 474 2.80 -0.78 -30.10
CA ASN A 474 3.63 0.14 -29.33
C ASN A 474 3.08 1.54 -29.56
N GLU A 475 2.30 2.04 -28.60
CA GLU A 475 1.47 3.22 -28.82
C GLU A 475 1.39 4.11 -27.56
N PRO A 476 1.20 5.44 -27.74
CA PRO A 476 0.82 6.32 -26.65
C PRO A 476 -0.62 6.06 -26.20
N LEU A 477 -0.86 6.13 -24.90
CA LEU A 477 -2.20 6.14 -24.31
C LEU A 477 -2.54 7.57 -23.89
N ASN A 478 -3.26 8.29 -24.74
CA ASN A 478 -3.70 9.64 -24.41
C ASN A 478 -4.79 9.58 -23.31
N SER A 479 -4.62 10.39 -22.27
CA SER A 479 -5.73 10.75 -21.38
C SER A 479 -6.77 11.56 -22.17
N SER A 480 -8.07 11.34 -21.92
CA SER A 480 -9.13 12.16 -22.50
C SER A 480 -9.25 13.53 -21.83
N ILE A 481 -8.62 13.73 -20.66
CA ILE A 481 -8.83 14.90 -19.83
C ILE A 481 -7.85 16.02 -20.21
N LYS A 482 -8.39 17.21 -20.43
CA LYS A 482 -7.64 18.46 -20.63
C LYS A 482 -7.90 19.36 -19.44
N ILE A 483 -6.89 20.19 -19.12
CA ILE A 483 -7.06 21.35 -18.25
C ILE A 483 -6.81 22.55 -19.15
N ALA A 484 -7.88 23.29 -19.38
CA ALA A 484 -7.93 24.41 -20.30
C ALA A 484 -8.15 25.75 -19.57
N SER A 485 -8.70 25.73 -18.36
CA SER A 485 -8.93 26.95 -17.58
C SER A 485 -8.86 26.72 -16.04
N PRO A 486 -8.78 27.79 -15.23
CA PRO A 486 -8.75 27.70 -13.78
C PRO A 486 -9.98 27.06 -13.15
N GLU A 487 -11.14 27.14 -13.79
CA GLU A 487 -12.38 26.48 -13.36
C GLU A 487 -12.26 24.94 -13.37
N ASP A 488 -11.30 24.41 -14.15
CA ASP A 488 -10.99 22.98 -14.17
C ASP A 488 -10.24 22.53 -12.90
N LEU A 489 -9.65 23.44 -12.12
CA LEU A 489 -8.98 23.16 -10.83
C LEU A 489 -9.97 23.13 -9.68
N SER A 490 -10.94 22.22 -9.78
CA SER A 490 -11.98 22.00 -8.78
C SER A 490 -11.95 20.57 -8.28
N THR A 491 -12.27 20.34 -7.01
CA THR A 491 -12.47 18.99 -6.47
C THR A 491 -13.53 18.22 -7.26
N GLU A 492 -14.46 18.89 -7.94
CA GLU A 492 -15.48 18.24 -8.77
C GLU A 492 -14.96 17.70 -10.12
N ASN A 493 -13.74 18.06 -10.51
CA ASN A 493 -13.10 17.58 -11.73
C ASN A 493 -12.94 16.05 -11.67
N PRO A 494 -13.22 15.30 -12.76
CA PRO A 494 -13.00 13.86 -12.81
C PRO A 494 -11.58 13.38 -12.44
N LEU A 495 -10.56 14.23 -12.52
CA LEU A 495 -9.20 13.94 -12.05
C LEU A 495 -9.11 13.82 -10.52
N PHE A 496 -10.01 14.48 -9.79
CA PHE A 496 -9.88 14.79 -8.36
C PHE A 496 -11.07 14.32 -7.51
N ARG A 497 -12.28 14.23 -8.07
CA ARG A 497 -13.57 14.02 -7.38
C ARG A 497 -13.58 12.99 -6.25
N ASP A 498 -12.90 11.88 -6.46
CA ASP A 498 -12.94 10.75 -5.54
C ASP A 498 -11.70 10.64 -4.64
N THR A 499 -10.69 11.50 -4.82
CA THR A 499 -9.36 11.32 -4.23
C THR A 499 -8.77 12.57 -3.58
N ILE A 500 -9.19 13.76 -4.01
CA ILE A 500 -8.69 15.05 -3.50
C ILE A 500 -9.87 15.82 -2.90
N ASP A 501 -9.67 16.29 -1.67
CA ASP A 501 -10.69 16.98 -0.89
C ASP A 501 -10.52 18.50 -0.91
N ARG A 502 -9.30 18.97 -1.19
CA ARG A 502 -9.00 20.39 -1.30
C ARG A 502 -7.95 20.66 -2.35
N ILE A 503 -8.15 21.77 -3.05
CA ILE A 503 -7.24 22.30 -4.04
C ILE A 503 -6.98 23.77 -3.71
N ALA A 504 -5.74 24.18 -3.84
CA ALA A 504 -5.37 25.59 -3.85
C ALA A 504 -4.41 25.85 -5.01
N ALA A 505 -4.44 27.03 -5.60
CA ALA A 505 -3.53 27.45 -6.65
C ALA A 505 -3.09 28.89 -6.39
N ALA A 506 -1.82 29.19 -6.65
CA ALA A 506 -1.27 30.53 -6.44
C ALA A 506 -0.10 30.79 -7.40
N PRO A 507 0.22 32.06 -7.71
CA PRO A 507 1.43 32.39 -8.44
C PRO A 507 2.66 31.98 -7.62
N VAL A 508 3.68 31.44 -8.27
CA VAL A 508 4.88 30.91 -7.59
C VAL A 508 5.60 31.93 -6.70
N SER A 509 5.39 33.22 -6.97
CA SER A 509 5.90 34.33 -6.15
C SER A 509 5.50 34.23 -4.68
N VAL A 510 4.39 33.56 -4.35
CA VAL A 510 3.97 33.35 -2.95
C VAL A 510 4.95 32.45 -2.18
N LEU A 511 5.74 31.63 -2.88
CA LEU A 511 6.72 30.74 -2.26
C LEU A 511 8.13 31.34 -2.19
N LYS A 512 8.38 32.45 -2.90
CA LYS A 512 9.71 33.06 -2.95
C LYS A 512 10.13 33.55 -1.56
N ASN A 513 11.35 33.22 -1.17
CA ASN A 513 11.96 33.58 0.12
C ASN A 513 11.32 32.98 1.38
N LEU A 514 10.41 32.00 1.24
CA LEU A 514 9.93 31.26 2.41
C LEU A 514 11.07 30.41 3.01
N PRO A 515 11.43 30.59 4.29
CA PRO A 515 12.57 29.91 4.88
C PRO A 515 12.43 28.39 4.87
N GLY A 516 13.52 27.68 4.56
CA GLY A 516 13.58 26.22 4.60
C GLY A 516 12.91 25.50 3.43
N LEU A 517 12.37 26.23 2.45
CA LEU A 517 11.77 25.68 1.24
C LEU A 517 12.71 25.79 0.04
N ALA A 518 12.68 24.78 -0.81
CA ALA A 518 13.39 24.74 -2.07
C ALA A 518 12.83 25.80 -3.01
N ASP A 519 13.73 26.45 -3.74
CA ASP A 519 13.37 27.43 -4.76
C ASP A 519 12.61 26.74 -5.91
N PRO A 520 11.34 27.10 -6.15
CA PRO A 520 10.55 26.49 -7.22
C PRO A 520 11.20 26.62 -8.60
N GLU A 521 11.94 27.70 -8.88
CA GLU A 521 12.60 27.90 -10.18
C GLU A 521 13.81 26.96 -10.38
N LYS A 522 14.38 26.42 -9.29
CA LYS A 522 15.41 25.37 -9.36
C LYS A 522 14.83 23.98 -9.58
N LEU A 523 13.59 23.75 -9.16
CA LEU A 523 12.87 22.50 -9.39
C LEU A 523 12.24 22.45 -10.78
N LEU A 524 11.71 23.58 -11.24
CA LEU A 524 11.15 23.77 -12.57
C LEU A 524 11.53 25.17 -13.11
N PRO A 525 12.41 25.27 -14.12
CA PRO A 525 12.71 26.54 -14.77
C PRO A 525 11.44 27.24 -15.29
N ASP A 526 11.43 28.57 -15.23
CA ASP A 526 10.29 29.41 -15.64
C ASP A 526 8.94 29.10 -14.95
N CYS A 527 8.97 28.42 -13.80
CA CYS A 527 7.77 28.16 -13.00
C CYS A 527 6.97 29.46 -12.77
N LYS A 528 5.66 29.41 -12.99
CA LYS A 528 4.73 30.55 -12.84
C LYS A 528 3.70 30.32 -11.74
N SER A 529 3.28 29.08 -11.53
CA SER A 529 2.23 28.73 -10.57
C SER A 529 2.57 27.50 -9.75
N VAL A 530 2.04 27.46 -8.54
CA VAL A 530 1.99 26.27 -7.69
C VAL A 530 0.54 25.87 -7.45
N VAL A 531 0.24 24.58 -7.55
CA VAL A 531 -1.02 23.97 -7.13
C VAL A 531 -0.76 23.06 -5.93
N VAL A 532 -1.63 23.09 -4.93
CA VAL A 532 -1.62 22.20 -3.77
C VAL A 532 -2.83 21.29 -3.87
N LEU A 533 -2.60 19.98 -3.82
CA LEU A 533 -3.65 18.96 -3.79
C LEU A 533 -3.61 18.28 -2.42
N ALA A 534 -4.72 18.26 -1.70
CA ALA A 534 -4.79 17.67 -0.37
C ALA A 534 -5.93 16.66 -0.24
N ALA A 535 -5.64 15.57 0.46
CA ALA A 535 -6.58 14.52 0.81
C ALA A 535 -6.69 14.41 2.34
N GLU A 536 -7.89 14.15 2.84
CA GLU A 536 -8.23 14.13 4.26
C GLU A 536 -8.20 12.70 4.85
N MET A 537 -7.84 12.59 6.12
CA MET A 537 -7.95 11.34 6.87
C MET A 537 -9.33 11.23 7.54
N PRO A 538 -9.92 10.01 7.62
CA PRO A 538 -11.17 9.79 8.34
C PRO A 538 -11.07 10.26 9.80
N GLU A 539 -12.04 11.06 10.23
CA GLU A 539 -12.01 11.73 11.53
C GLU A 539 -11.93 10.73 12.68
N ARG A 540 -12.85 9.76 12.70
CA ARG A 540 -12.96 8.79 13.80
C ARG A 540 -11.78 7.86 13.88
N MET A 541 -11.17 7.52 12.75
CA MET A 541 -9.91 6.78 12.74
C MET A 541 -8.79 7.55 13.44
N VAL A 542 -8.63 8.84 13.16
CA VAL A 542 -7.62 9.68 13.83
C VAL A 542 -7.91 9.79 15.33
N GLU A 543 -9.16 9.99 15.72
CA GLU A 543 -9.54 10.08 17.14
C GLU A 543 -9.27 8.80 17.93
N LEU A 544 -9.54 7.64 17.32
CA LEU A 544 -9.44 6.35 18.00
C LEU A 544 -8.02 5.74 17.92
N ALA A 545 -7.14 6.26 17.07
CA ALA A 545 -5.78 5.76 16.92
C ALA A 545 -5.02 5.80 18.25
N ALA A 546 -4.66 4.62 18.79
CA ALA A 546 -3.95 4.49 20.05
C ALA A 546 -4.73 4.96 21.31
N ASP A 547 -6.05 5.15 21.20
CA ASP A 547 -6.93 5.60 22.30
C ASP A 547 -8.17 4.69 22.50
N ASN A 548 -8.41 3.72 21.62
CA ASN A 548 -9.57 2.82 21.68
C ASN A 548 -9.26 1.44 22.29
N GLU A 549 -10.30 0.63 22.51
CA GLU A 549 -10.17 -0.74 23.00
C GLU A 549 -9.29 -1.58 22.06
N ALA A 550 -9.59 -1.60 20.77
CA ALA A 550 -8.80 -2.31 19.76
C ALA A 550 -8.05 -1.36 18.83
N GLU A 551 -6.72 -1.39 18.95
CA GLU A 551 -5.81 -0.39 18.35
C GLU A 551 -6.06 -0.08 16.87
N CYS A 552 -6.39 1.19 16.59
CA CYS A 552 -6.50 1.76 15.24
C CYS A 552 -5.22 2.46 14.75
N ALA A 553 -4.13 2.40 15.52
CA ALA A 553 -2.84 3.03 15.16
C ALA A 553 -2.34 2.56 13.78
N MET A 554 -2.61 1.29 13.45
CA MET A 554 -2.31 0.72 12.14
C MET A 554 -3.04 1.39 10.99
N SER A 555 -4.37 1.55 11.13
CA SER A 555 -5.19 2.24 10.13
C SER A 555 -4.74 3.69 9.94
N TYR A 556 -4.35 4.36 11.04
CA TYR A 556 -3.76 5.70 10.97
C TYR A 556 -2.47 5.72 10.14
N SER A 557 -1.51 4.83 10.46
CA SER A 557 -0.24 4.78 9.74
C SER A 557 -0.41 4.43 8.26
N PHE A 558 -1.32 3.49 7.97
CA PHE A 558 -1.70 3.13 6.61
C PHE A 558 -2.21 4.34 5.82
N SER A 559 -3.15 5.08 6.40
CA SER A 559 -3.75 6.23 5.73
C SER A 559 -2.71 7.29 5.38
N GLN A 560 -1.65 7.47 6.18
CA GLN A 560 -0.59 8.44 5.86
C GLN A 560 0.05 8.19 4.49
N TYR A 561 0.47 6.96 4.22
CA TYR A 561 1.13 6.64 2.95
C TYR A 561 0.13 6.56 1.79
N GLN A 562 -1.10 6.10 2.04
CA GLN A 562 -2.12 6.04 1.01
C GLN A 562 -2.51 7.45 0.55
N LEU A 563 -2.67 8.40 1.46
CA LEU A 563 -2.95 9.79 1.09
C LEU A 563 -1.81 10.41 0.26
N ILE A 564 -0.54 10.13 0.59
CA ILE A 564 0.61 10.60 -0.22
C ILE A 564 0.55 10.03 -1.64
N ARG A 565 0.16 8.76 -1.80
CA ARG A 565 -0.06 8.16 -3.12
C ARG A 565 -1.18 8.88 -3.86
N GLU A 566 -2.35 9.06 -3.24
CA GLU A 566 -3.49 9.73 -3.89
C GLU A 566 -3.14 11.16 -4.34
N THR A 567 -2.46 11.95 -3.49
CA THR A 567 -2.07 13.32 -3.84
C THR A 567 -0.99 13.37 -4.92
N LEU A 568 -0.01 12.47 -4.91
CA LEU A 568 1.02 12.41 -5.97
C LEU A 568 0.49 11.84 -7.28
N TRP A 569 -0.42 10.87 -7.25
CA TRP A 569 -1.08 10.35 -8.44
C TRP A 569 -1.93 11.42 -9.12
N ALA A 570 -2.71 12.17 -8.34
CA ALA A 570 -3.46 13.31 -8.83
C ALA A 570 -2.52 14.42 -9.36
N ALA A 571 -1.43 14.71 -8.65
CA ALA A 571 -0.43 15.69 -9.11
C ALA A 571 0.22 15.28 -10.43
N HIS A 572 0.54 13.99 -10.62
CA HIS A 572 1.12 13.49 -11.86
C HIS A 572 0.12 13.53 -13.01
N ASP A 573 -1.17 13.24 -12.76
CA ASP A 573 -2.22 13.35 -13.76
C ASP A 573 -2.50 14.80 -14.18
N LEU A 574 -2.48 15.74 -13.22
CA LEU A 574 -2.50 17.17 -13.47
C LEU A 574 -1.29 17.60 -14.34
N CYS A 575 -0.08 17.11 -14.03
CA CYS A 575 1.10 17.40 -14.85
C CYS A 575 0.95 16.89 -16.30
N GLU A 576 0.44 15.68 -16.51
CA GLU A 576 0.19 15.15 -17.87
C GLU A 576 -0.86 16.01 -18.61
N ALA A 577 -1.92 16.43 -17.93
CA ALA A 577 -2.93 17.31 -18.52
C ALA A 577 -2.35 18.67 -18.93
N LEU A 578 -1.52 19.29 -18.08
CA LEU A 578 -0.84 20.56 -18.37
C LEU A 578 0.19 20.43 -19.50
N ASN A 579 0.99 19.37 -19.50
CA ASN A 579 1.96 19.08 -20.56
C ASN A 579 1.28 18.96 -21.93
N ARG A 580 0.08 18.36 -21.98
CA ARG A 580 -0.72 18.28 -23.22
C ARG A 580 -1.28 19.62 -23.67
N SER A 581 -1.45 20.56 -22.75
CA SER A 581 -1.81 21.96 -23.03
C SER A 581 -0.59 22.83 -23.36
N GLY A 582 0.61 22.26 -23.46
CA GLY A 582 1.84 22.95 -23.84
C GLY A 582 2.64 23.54 -22.68
N PHE A 583 2.26 23.27 -21.43
CA PHE A 583 2.94 23.78 -20.24
C PHE A 583 3.78 22.71 -19.57
N GLU A 584 5.02 23.02 -19.23
CA GLU A 584 5.84 22.12 -18.40
C GLU A 584 5.32 22.12 -16.95
N ALA A 585 5.30 20.94 -16.34
CA ALA A 585 4.86 20.74 -14.96
C ALA A 585 5.58 19.57 -14.27
N VAL A 586 5.85 19.71 -12.96
CA VAL A 586 6.45 18.66 -12.12
C VAL A 586 5.70 18.48 -10.81
N PRO A 587 5.44 17.24 -10.35
CA PRO A 587 4.85 16.98 -9.06
C PRO A 587 5.93 17.02 -7.97
N VAL A 588 5.61 17.60 -6.82
CA VAL A 588 6.52 17.77 -5.68
C VAL A 588 5.85 17.21 -4.43
N ALA A 589 6.49 16.24 -3.79
CA ALA A 589 6.08 15.65 -2.52
C ALA A 589 6.62 16.44 -1.31
N ASP A 590 7.80 17.05 -1.46
CA ASP A 590 8.47 17.77 -0.38
C ASP A 590 9.30 18.94 -0.92
N PHE A 591 9.07 20.13 -0.35
CA PHE A 591 9.86 21.33 -0.59
C PHE A 591 11.00 21.53 0.41
N SER A 592 11.11 20.75 1.48
CA SER A 592 12.09 20.97 2.54
C SER A 592 13.54 20.84 2.04
N VAL A 593 14.37 21.88 2.26
CA VAL A 593 15.81 21.86 1.92
C VAL A 593 16.67 21.05 2.92
N ASP A 594 16.17 20.83 4.13
CA ASP A 594 16.75 19.93 5.14
C ASP A 594 15.71 18.90 5.61
N PRO A 595 15.39 17.88 4.79
CA PRO A 595 14.27 17.00 5.03
C PRO A 595 14.48 16.12 6.28
N LYS A 596 13.70 16.39 7.34
CA LYS A 596 13.60 15.53 8.54
C LYS A 596 12.37 14.61 8.46
N ARG A 597 12.55 13.45 7.82
CA ARG A 597 11.46 12.53 7.48
C ARG A 597 10.82 11.84 8.70
N ASN A 598 9.52 11.59 8.61
CA ASN A 598 8.82 10.69 9.54
C ASN A 598 8.96 9.23 9.07
N LEU A 599 8.78 8.28 9.99
CA LEU A 599 8.75 6.85 9.65
C LEU A 599 7.61 6.53 8.68
N ALA A 600 7.94 5.74 7.68
CA ALA A 600 7.01 5.18 6.73
C ALA A 600 7.10 3.65 6.84
N PRO A 601 6.18 2.97 7.55
CA PRO A 601 6.31 1.53 7.80
C PRO A 601 5.97 0.66 6.58
N TYR A 602 5.58 1.27 5.46
CA TYR A 602 5.22 0.55 4.24
C TYR A 602 6.37 0.50 3.25
N TRP A 603 6.47 -0.62 2.53
CA TRP A 603 7.72 -1.09 1.94
C TRP A 603 8.27 -0.18 0.83
N GLU A 604 7.47 0.45 -0.03
CA GLU A 604 8.04 1.28 -1.11
C GLU A 604 8.78 2.51 -0.58
N PHE A 605 8.33 3.08 0.54
CA PHE A 605 8.97 4.22 1.17
C PHE A 605 10.14 3.72 2.03
N ALA A 606 9.89 2.76 2.93
CA ALA A 606 10.91 2.20 3.82
C ALA A 606 12.16 1.68 3.06
N TRP A 607 11.95 0.88 2.02
CA TRP A 607 13.05 0.23 1.26
C TRP A 607 13.78 1.20 0.32
N SER A 608 13.08 2.22 -0.17
CA SER A 608 13.71 3.31 -0.91
C SER A 608 14.42 4.30 0.00
N ARG A 609 14.45 4.04 1.32
CA ARG A 609 14.95 4.93 2.38
C ARG A 609 14.27 6.31 2.35
N LEU A 610 13.04 6.35 1.83
CA LEU A 610 12.15 7.49 1.88
C LEU A 610 11.29 7.37 3.14
N GLY A 611 11.19 8.45 3.92
CA GLY A 611 10.17 8.56 4.95
C GLY A 611 9.04 9.48 4.50
N HIS A 612 7.98 9.64 5.29
CA HIS A 612 6.94 10.62 4.94
C HIS A 612 7.52 12.04 5.02
N PRO A 613 7.17 12.95 4.09
CA PRO A 613 7.45 14.38 4.22
C PRO A 613 6.96 14.93 5.55
N ASP A 614 7.74 15.83 6.14
CA ASP A 614 7.34 16.52 7.36
C ASP A 614 6.27 17.56 7.03
N LEU A 615 5.06 17.36 7.56
CA LEU A 615 3.96 18.29 7.36
C LEU A 615 4.27 19.70 7.85
N ARG A 616 5.03 19.83 8.95
CA ARG A 616 5.40 21.15 9.47
C ARG A 616 6.36 21.87 8.54
N ALA A 617 7.29 21.14 7.91
CA ALA A 617 8.24 21.73 6.96
C ALA A 617 7.54 22.20 5.68
N ASN A 618 6.46 21.52 5.27
CA ASN A 618 5.72 21.86 4.04
C ASN A 618 4.49 22.76 4.28
N ALA A 619 4.06 22.94 5.53
CA ALA A 619 2.91 23.78 5.88
C ALA A 619 3.04 25.23 5.38
N PRO A 620 4.21 25.90 5.41
CA PRO A 620 4.36 27.24 4.85
C PRO A 620 4.01 27.33 3.37
N ALA A 621 4.43 26.35 2.55
CA ALA A 621 4.11 26.33 1.12
C ALA A 621 2.59 26.21 0.88
N ALA A 622 1.94 25.31 1.61
CA ALA A 622 0.50 25.10 1.49
C ALA A 622 -0.32 26.29 2.02
N ALA A 623 0.12 26.92 3.12
CA ALA A 623 -0.52 28.11 3.67
C ALA A 623 -0.36 29.32 2.74
N ALA A 624 0.84 29.55 2.19
CA ALA A 624 1.10 30.63 1.24
C ALA A 624 0.29 30.49 -0.05
N ALA A 625 0.05 29.26 -0.51
CA ALA A 625 -0.84 28.98 -1.64
C ALA A 625 -2.33 29.17 -1.30
N GLY A 626 -2.68 29.41 -0.03
CA GLY A 626 -4.05 29.67 0.41
C GLY A 626 -4.86 28.42 0.74
N LEU A 627 -4.23 27.28 1.03
CA LEU A 627 -4.94 26.05 1.40
C LEU A 627 -5.46 26.08 2.84
N GLY A 628 -4.73 26.72 3.77
CA GLY A 628 -5.00 26.67 5.21
C GLY A 628 -4.20 27.69 6.02
N GLU A 629 -4.37 27.65 7.35
CA GLU A 629 -3.65 28.47 8.33
C GLU A 629 -2.58 27.61 9.03
N ILE A 630 -1.39 28.14 9.30
CA ILE A 630 -0.42 27.44 10.16
C ILE A 630 -0.87 27.55 11.61
N GLY A 631 -1.14 26.42 12.25
CA GLY A 631 -1.52 26.35 13.65
C GLY A 631 -0.33 26.45 14.60
N LEU A 632 -0.62 26.58 15.90
CA LEU A 632 0.41 26.67 16.96
C LEU A 632 1.39 25.49 16.98
N SER A 633 0.99 24.29 16.52
CA SER A 633 1.90 23.14 16.38
C SER A 633 2.89 23.25 15.21
N GLY A 634 2.67 24.21 14.31
CA GLY A 634 3.31 24.33 13.00
C GLY A 634 2.69 23.46 11.91
N LEU A 635 1.62 22.72 12.20
CA LEU A 635 0.87 21.96 11.19
C LEU A 635 -0.11 22.89 10.46
N LEU A 636 -0.36 22.59 9.18
CA LEU A 636 -1.42 23.26 8.41
C LEU A 636 -2.79 22.87 8.98
N LEU A 637 -3.64 23.86 9.22
CA LEU A 637 -5.03 23.73 9.64
C LEU A 637 -5.95 24.13 8.49
N THR A 638 -6.96 23.33 8.22
CA THR A 638 -8.00 23.61 7.23
C THR A 638 -9.39 23.60 7.88
N ASN A 639 -10.35 24.30 7.26
CA ASN A 639 -11.73 24.27 7.70
C ASN A 639 -12.31 22.86 7.59
N GLY A 640 -12.87 22.30 8.66
CA GLY A 640 -13.54 20.99 8.61
C GLY A 640 -12.62 19.79 8.82
N ALA A 641 -11.34 19.83 8.40
CA ALA A 641 -10.40 18.71 8.66
C ALA A 641 -9.29 19.04 9.67
N GLY A 642 -9.06 20.33 9.96
CA GLY A 642 -7.95 20.75 10.79
C GLY A 642 -6.62 20.25 10.19
N PRO A 643 -5.75 19.60 10.98
CA PRO A 643 -4.49 19.05 10.49
C PRO A 643 -4.57 17.63 9.90
N ARG A 644 -5.76 17.03 9.80
CA ARG A 644 -5.95 15.62 9.39
C ARG A 644 -5.85 15.41 7.88
N LEU A 645 -4.72 15.78 7.28
CA LEU A 645 -4.53 15.73 5.84
C LEU A 645 -3.09 15.43 5.45
N ARG A 646 -2.91 15.03 4.20
CA ARG A 646 -1.62 15.08 3.50
C ARG A 646 -1.82 15.87 2.21
N PHE A 647 -0.73 16.44 1.73
CA PHE A 647 -0.76 17.24 0.51
C PHE A 647 0.51 17.03 -0.30
N SER A 648 0.35 17.22 -1.60
CA SER A 648 1.45 17.30 -2.56
C SER A 648 1.21 18.49 -3.46
N PHE A 649 2.23 18.84 -4.24
CA PHE A 649 2.24 20.06 -5.01
C PHE A 649 2.46 19.76 -6.49
N VAL A 650 2.04 20.68 -7.35
CA VAL A 650 2.42 20.74 -8.74
C VAL A 650 3.02 22.11 -9.00
N LEU A 651 4.26 22.13 -9.50
CA LEU A 651 4.86 23.33 -10.08
C LEU A 651 4.59 23.33 -11.57
N THR A 652 4.24 24.48 -12.13
CA THR A 652 3.99 24.59 -13.58
C THR A 652 4.38 25.95 -14.15
N THR A 653 4.77 25.94 -15.42
CA THR A 653 4.96 27.14 -16.26
C THR A 653 3.63 27.79 -16.68
N ALA A 654 2.50 27.10 -16.49
CA ALA A 654 1.18 27.70 -16.71
C ALA A 654 0.92 28.83 -15.71
N ILE A 655 0.34 29.93 -16.18
CA ILE A 655 -0.24 30.95 -15.31
C ILE A 655 -1.65 30.49 -14.95
N LEU A 656 -1.87 30.20 -13.68
CA LEU A 656 -3.15 29.71 -13.16
C LEU A 656 -3.74 30.78 -12.25
N GLU A 657 -5.04 31.03 -12.39
CA GLU A 657 -5.72 31.97 -11.49
C GLU A 657 -5.69 31.44 -10.04
N PRO A 658 -5.52 32.34 -9.05
CA PRO A 658 -5.48 31.91 -7.67
C PRO A 658 -6.77 31.24 -7.23
N VAL A 659 -6.65 30.02 -6.72
CA VAL A 659 -7.73 29.30 -6.04
C VAL A 659 -7.37 29.27 -4.56
N LYS A 660 -8.04 30.08 -3.74
CA LYS A 660 -7.84 30.08 -2.29
C LYS A 660 -8.97 29.33 -1.60
N SER A 661 -8.61 28.51 -0.63
CA SER A 661 -9.59 28.07 0.37
C SER A 661 -10.02 29.29 1.19
N LYS A 662 -11.31 29.42 1.51
CA LYS A 662 -11.76 30.44 2.47
C LYS A 662 -11.25 30.05 3.85
N VAL A 663 -10.11 30.59 4.28
CA VAL A 663 -9.53 30.29 5.60
C VAL A 663 -9.68 31.50 6.52
N GLY A 664 -10.40 31.34 7.63
CA GLY A 664 -10.40 32.30 8.73
C GLY A 664 -9.26 31.99 9.72
N LYS A 665 -9.24 32.68 10.87
CA LYS A 665 -8.41 32.26 12.01
C LYS A 665 -9.01 30.98 12.60
N LEU A 666 -8.30 29.87 12.48
CA LEU A 666 -8.70 28.54 12.95
C LEU A 666 -8.02 28.18 14.27
N CYS A 667 -6.74 28.54 14.42
CA CYS A 667 -6.01 28.21 15.63
C CYS A 667 -6.48 29.04 16.82
N THR A 668 -7.02 28.38 17.84
CA THR A 668 -7.46 29.03 19.08
C THR A 668 -6.34 29.19 20.12
N LYS A 669 -5.10 28.83 19.76
CA LYS A 669 -3.93 28.79 20.67
C LYS A 669 -4.18 28.02 21.99
N CYS A 670 -5.05 27.01 21.97
CA CYS A 670 -5.46 26.25 23.15
C CYS A 670 -4.37 25.37 23.81
N GLY A 671 -3.16 25.25 23.22
CA GLY A 671 -2.06 24.46 23.78
C GLY A 671 -2.22 22.94 23.77
N LYS A 672 -3.36 22.39 23.31
CA LYS A 672 -3.61 20.93 23.29
C LYS A 672 -2.54 20.12 22.54
N CYS A 673 -1.98 20.66 21.45
CA CYS A 673 -0.90 20.03 20.71
C CYS A 673 0.40 19.92 21.52
N ILE A 674 0.67 20.89 22.39
CA ILE A 674 1.84 20.92 23.29
C ILE A 674 1.65 19.88 24.38
N ALA A 675 0.50 19.91 25.05
CA ALA A 675 0.16 18.98 26.13
C ALA A 675 0.17 17.51 25.68
N ALA A 676 -0.26 17.23 24.45
CA ALA A 676 -0.31 15.88 23.89
C ALA A 676 1.05 15.34 23.41
N CYS A 677 2.09 16.17 23.31
CA CYS A 677 3.39 15.73 22.78
C CYS A 677 4.13 14.86 23.81
N PRO A 678 4.31 13.53 23.58
CA PRO A 678 4.93 12.65 24.57
C PRO A 678 6.41 13.02 24.83
N MET A 679 7.08 13.58 23.82
CA MET A 679 8.47 14.01 23.93
C MET A 679 8.64 15.44 24.45
N LYS A 680 7.54 16.17 24.73
CA LYS A 680 7.54 17.60 25.06
C LYS A 680 8.41 18.41 24.10
N ALA A 681 8.29 18.09 22.80
CA ALA A 681 9.13 18.66 21.76
C ALA A 681 8.65 20.05 21.30
N LEU A 682 7.38 20.39 21.53
CA LEU A 682 6.84 21.72 21.27
C LEU A 682 7.02 22.57 22.53
N SER A 683 7.61 23.76 22.39
CA SER A 683 7.79 24.69 23.51
C SER A 683 6.47 25.32 23.94
N ALA A 684 6.26 25.45 25.26
CA ALA A 684 5.13 26.20 25.83
C ALA A 684 5.40 27.70 25.87
N ASP A 685 6.67 28.10 25.98
CA ASP A 685 7.07 29.47 26.30
C ASP A 685 7.76 30.18 25.12
N GLU A 686 8.25 29.41 24.14
CA GLU A 686 8.95 29.95 22.97
C GLU A 686 8.14 29.73 21.69
N THR A 687 7.82 30.83 21.01
CA THR A 687 7.23 30.82 19.66
C THR A 687 8.22 31.36 18.64
N GLU A 688 8.00 30.99 17.38
CA GLU A 688 8.67 31.55 16.22
C GLU A 688 7.64 32.05 15.21
N THR A 689 8.02 33.07 14.44
CA THR A 689 7.16 33.68 13.43
C THR A 689 7.52 33.13 12.05
N VAL A 690 6.51 32.68 11.31
CA VAL A 690 6.61 32.33 9.89
C VAL A 690 6.01 33.49 9.09
N GLU A 691 6.86 34.20 8.37
CA GLU A 691 6.42 35.24 7.44
C GLU A 691 5.78 34.60 6.20
N LEU A 692 4.58 35.06 5.84
CA LEU A 692 3.81 34.61 4.68
C LEU A 692 3.46 35.82 3.81
N PRO A 693 3.12 35.64 2.53
CA PRO A 693 2.81 36.77 1.64
C PRO A 693 1.66 37.65 2.13
N ASP A 694 0.62 37.04 2.70
CA ASP A 694 -0.61 37.73 3.14
C ASP A 694 -0.66 37.94 4.66
N GLY A 695 0.46 37.74 5.39
CA GLY A 695 0.50 37.93 6.85
C GLY A 695 1.62 37.17 7.54
N ARG A 696 1.43 36.87 8.83
CA ARG A 696 2.40 36.09 9.60
C ARG A 696 1.67 35.04 10.42
N ALA A 697 2.30 33.88 10.59
CA ALA A 697 1.82 32.84 11.49
C ALA A 697 2.76 32.69 12.68
N GLU A 698 2.20 32.41 13.85
CA GLU A 698 2.96 32.15 15.07
C GLU A 698 2.84 30.66 15.41
N GLN A 699 3.98 29.99 15.58
CA GLN A 699 4.04 28.57 15.94
C GLN A 699 5.01 28.35 17.09
N CYS A 700 4.77 27.31 17.90
CA CYS A 700 5.71 26.91 18.95
C CYS A 700 7.04 26.48 18.35
N ARG A 701 8.15 26.92 18.94
CA ARG A 701 9.47 26.36 18.62
C ARG A 701 9.47 24.84 18.86
N ARG A 702 9.98 24.06 17.90
CA ARG A 702 10.09 22.60 18.01
C ARG A 702 11.53 22.18 18.25
N ASN A 703 11.76 21.42 19.31
CA ASN A 703 13.01 20.68 19.48
C ASN A 703 13.02 19.50 18.50
N GLU A 704 13.76 19.65 17.40
CA GLU A 704 13.82 18.64 16.33
C GLU A 704 14.34 17.29 16.82
N ASP A 705 15.35 17.26 17.68
CA ASP A 705 15.95 16.01 18.15
C ASP A 705 14.97 15.19 18.99
N LYS A 706 14.26 15.85 19.91
CA LYS A 706 13.16 15.24 20.68
C LYS A 706 12.01 14.79 19.79
N CYS A 707 11.64 15.58 18.78
CA CYS A 707 10.54 15.21 17.89
C CYS A 707 10.92 14.01 17.00
N ARG A 708 12.12 14.04 16.40
CA ARG A 708 12.70 12.97 15.57
C ARG A 708 12.88 11.67 16.34
N TRP A 709 13.19 11.73 17.63
CA TRP A 709 13.24 10.56 18.50
C TRP A 709 11.97 9.70 18.41
N SER A 710 10.80 10.35 18.44
CA SER A 710 9.52 9.66 18.27
C SER A 710 9.20 9.43 16.79
N ARG A 711 9.09 10.49 15.98
CA ARG A 711 8.52 10.40 14.62
C ARG A 711 9.42 9.72 13.59
N SER A 712 10.74 9.79 13.74
CA SER A 712 11.71 9.29 12.76
C SER A 712 12.39 8.00 13.21
N LEU A 713 12.47 7.76 14.52
CA LEU A 713 13.09 6.56 15.08
C LEU A 713 12.12 5.64 15.80
N GLY A 714 10.88 6.05 16.07
CA GLY A 714 9.91 5.22 16.78
C GLY A 714 10.36 4.88 18.20
N MET A 715 11.09 5.77 18.88
CA MET A 715 11.71 5.48 20.20
C MET A 715 10.82 5.87 21.39
N CYS A 716 9.55 6.19 21.13
CA CYS A 716 8.55 6.57 22.12
C CYS A 716 7.41 5.53 22.09
N PRO A 717 7.41 4.52 22.97
CA PRO A 717 6.44 3.43 22.96
C PRO A 717 4.98 3.90 22.88
N GLU A 718 4.61 4.88 23.70
CA GLU A 718 3.27 5.46 23.84
C GLU A 718 2.79 6.24 22.61
N SER A 719 3.68 6.56 21.67
CA SER A 719 3.33 7.20 20.40
C SER A 719 2.70 6.24 19.38
N GLY A 720 2.57 4.95 19.68
CA GLY A 720 1.92 3.96 18.80
C GLY A 720 2.70 2.65 18.69
N VAL A 721 4.01 2.68 18.95
CA VAL A 721 4.91 1.54 18.79
C VAL A 721 4.53 0.37 19.69
N SER A 722 4.20 0.61 20.96
CA SER A 722 3.74 -0.45 21.88
C SER A 722 2.33 -0.95 21.57
N HIS A 723 1.51 -0.18 20.85
CA HIS A 723 0.12 -0.52 20.54
C HIS A 723 0.03 -1.65 19.50
N ILE A 724 1.10 -1.85 18.73
CA ILE A 724 1.24 -2.98 17.81
C ILE A 724 2.10 -4.13 18.37
N GLY A 725 2.47 -4.04 19.65
CA GLY A 725 3.17 -5.11 20.38
C GLY A 725 4.69 -5.04 20.37
N TRP A 726 5.29 -3.97 19.83
CA TRP A 726 6.73 -3.77 19.87
C TRP A 726 7.21 -3.31 21.25
N THR A 727 8.38 -3.80 21.64
CA THR A 727 9.08 -3.37 22.84
C THR A 727 10.29 -2.53 22.50
N ILE A 728 10.64 -1.60 23.40
CA ILE A 728 11.84 -0.78 23.30
C ILE A 728 12.58 -0.87 24.62
N ARG A 729 13.85 -1.28 24.58
CA ARG A 729 14.68 -1.33 25.78
C ARG A 729 14.89 0.09 26.32
N LYS A 730 14.65 0.27 27.63
CA LYS A 730 14.81 1.57 28.30
C LYS A 730 16.23 2.10 28.15
N GLY A 731 16.35 3.42 28.07
CA GLY A 731 17.62 4.14 28.13
C GLY A 731 17.38 5.64 27.96
N PRO A 732 18.43 6.47 28.06
CA PRO A 732 18.28 7.92 27.97
C PRO A 732 17.79 8.36 26.59
N VAL A 733 17.13 9.52 26.56
CA VAL A 733 16.94 10.32 25.36
C VAL A 733 18.16 11.24 25.29
N PRO A 734 18.93 11.21 24.20
CA PRO A 734 20.13 12.04 24.07
C PRO A 734 19.72 13.52 23.97
N GLU A 735 20.60 14.41 24.41
CA GLU A 735 20.39 15.86 24.24
C GLU A 735 20.42 16.27 22.76
N LYS A 736 21.27 15.60 21.96
CA LYS A 736 21.41 15.79 20.53
C LYS A 736 21.27 14.48 19.77
N LEU A 737 20.53 14.48 18.66
CA LEU A 737 20.29 13.28 17.86
C LEU A 737 21.27 13.17 16.68
N ASP A 738 22.53 12.91 17.00
CA ASP A 738 23.60 12.61 16.04
C ASP A 738 23.58 11.15 15.56
N GLU A 739 24.48 10.79 14.63
CA GLU A 739 24.54 9.46 14.02
C GLU A 739 24.79 8.35 15.05
N LYS A 740 25.69 8.58 16.01
CA LYS A 740 26.01 7.62 17.08
C LYS A 740 24.79 7.37 17.95
N ALA A 741 24.07 8.42 18.34
CA ALA A 741 22.86 8.31 19.13
C ALA A 741 21.75 7.57 18.37
N VAL A 742 21.64 7.78 17.05
CA VAL A 742 20.71 7.03 16.18
C VAL A 742 21.06 5.54 16.14
N GLU A 743 22.34 5.21 15.97
CA GLU A 743 22.82 3.82 15.96
C GLU A 743 22.55 3.12 17.29
N GLU A 744 22.92 3.75 18.41
CA GLU A 744 22.64 3.24 19.75
C GLU A 744 21.12 3.04 19.97
N ALA A 745 20.30 4.01 19.55
CA ALA A 745 18.85 3.90 19.65
C ALA A 745 18.30 2.67 18.90
N ARG A 746 18.80 2.39 17.69
CA ARG A 746 18.39 1.24 16.88
C ARG A 746 18.72 -0.09 17.56
N THR A 747 19.84 -0.18 18.27
CA THR A 747 20.17 -1.42 19.01
C THR A 747 19.15 -1.76 20.09
N ARG A 748 18.37 -0.79 20.59
CA ARG A 748 17.38 -0.97 21.66
C ARG A 748 16.01 -1.45 21.16
N LYS A 749 15.82 -1.59 19.85
CA LYS A 749 14.58 -2.08 19.24
C LYS A 749 14.26 -3.52 19.61
N ASP A 750 13.02 -3.91 19.34
CA ASP A 750 12.50 -5.24 19.66
C ASP A 750 13.38 -6.33 19.01
N PRO A 751 13.74 -7.41 19.72
CA PRO A 751 14.52 -8.50 19.15
C PRO A 751 13.92 -9.09 17.88
N LEU A 752 12.59 -9.06 17.71
CA LEU A 752 11.96 -9.56 16.51
C LEU A 752 12.18 -8.62 15.31
N GLN A 753 12.20 -7.29 15.53
CA GLN A 753 12.59 -6.32 14.48
C GLN A 753 14.06 -6.51 14.08
N LEU A 754 14.94 -6.71 15.08
CA LEU A 754 16.39 -6.80 14.86
C LEU A 754 16.85 -8.14 14.29
N LYS A 755 16.34 -9.26 14.81
CA LYS A 755 16.78 -10.61 14.45
C LYS A 755 15.85 -11.25 13.43
N GLY A 756 14.55 -11.08 13.62
CA GLY A 756 13.52 -11.61 12.73
C GLY A 756 13.52 -10.87 11.41
N TYR A 757 13.08 -9.61 11.41
CA TYR A 757 12.98 -8.82 10.18
C TYR A 757 14.32 -8.24 9.68
N HIS A 758 15.35 -8.24 10.53
CA HIS A 758 16.65 -7.64 10.22
C HIS A 758 16.55 -6.17 9.77
N TYR A 759 15.59 -5.43 10.34
CA TYR A 759 15.35 -4.03 10.04
C TYR A 759 14.85 -3.31 11.30
N ALA A 760 15.72 -2.46 11.85
CA ALA A 760 15.35 -1.58 12.95
C ALA A 760 14.29 -0.59 12.45
N ASN A 761 13.18 -0.49 13.18
CA ASN A 761 11.98 0.28 12.82
C ASN A 761 11.08 -0.39 11.79
N GLN A 762 11.30 -1.67 11.47
CA GLN A 762 10.33 -2.46 10.72
C GLN A 762 8.97 -2.25 11.38
N ILE A 763 8.02 -1.74 10.59
CA ILE A 763 6.62 -1.74 10.97
C ILE A 763 6.30 -0.76 12.12
N ASP A 764 7.23 0.10 12.53
CA ASP A 764 6.95 1.08 13.57
C ASP A 764 5.80 2.02 13.18
N THR A 765 4.79 2.04 14.04
CA THR A 765 3.60 2.87 13.88
C THR A 765 3.68 4.04 14.84
N VAL A 766 3.68 5.26 14.30
CA VAL A 766 3.69 6.51 15.08
C VAL A 766 2.42 7.31 14.77
N VAL A 767 1.63 7.55 15.81
CA VAL A 767 0.49 8.45 15.84
C VAL A 767 0.99 9.85 16.19
N GLU A 768 0.74 10.82 15.31
CA GLU A 768 1.15 12.21 15.52
C GLU A 768 0.21 12.84 16.56
N ARG A 769 0.52 12.68 17.86
CA ARG A 769 -0.35 13.12 18.96
C ARG A 769 -0.70 14.62 18.91
N CYS A 770 0.19 15.46 18.37
CA CYS A 770 -0.09 16.88 18.16
C CYS A 770 -1.17 17.14 17.08
N LEU A 771 -1.21 16.32 16.03
CA LEU A 771 -2.26 16.32 15.01
C LEU A 771 -3.56 15.77 15.60
N GLN A 772 -3.48 14.61 16.26
CA GLN A 772 -4.62 13.94 16.86
C GLN A 772 -5.31 14.80 17.93
N ALA A 773 -4.57 15.52 18.77
CA ALA A 773 -5.15 16.32 19.85
C ALA A 773 -5.74 17.67 19.40
N CYS A 774 -5.49 18.09 18.17
CA CYS A 774 -6.00 19.36 17.65
C CYS A 774 -7.55 19.32 17.60
N PRO A 775 -8.26 20.31 18.20
CA PRO A 775 -9.72 20.34 18.17
C PRO A 775 -10.30 20.91 16.86
N VAL A 776 -9.48 21.58 16.04
CA VAL A 776 -9.93 22.21 14.80
C VAL A 776 -10.38 21.13 13.81
N GLY A 777 -11.55 21.32 13.21
CA GLY A 777 -12.11 20.38 12.24
C GLY A 777 -12.66 19.09 12.86
N LYS A 778 -12.75 18.97 14.19
CA LYS A 778 -13.45 17.86 14.81
C LYS A 778 -14.92 18.21 15.01
N LYS A 779 -15.81 17.32 14.59
CA LYS A 779 -17.23 17.39 14.95
C LYS A 779 -17.38 17.04 16.43
N THR A 780 -18.24 17.77 17.12
CA THR A 780 -18.69 17.43 18.48
C THR A 780 -19.41 16.09 18.48
N ILE A 781 -19.55 15.46 19.64
CA ILE A 781 -20.31 14.19 19.77
C ILE A 781 -21.76 14.42 19.30
N ALA A 782 -22.38 15.54 19.67
CA ALA A 782 -23.74 15.89 19.25
C ALA A 782 -23.86 16.04 17.72
N GLU A 783 -22.87 16.64 17.05
CA GLU A 783 -22.83 16.75 15.57
C GLU A 783 -22.53 15.42 14.86
N LYS A 784 -22.04 14.41 15.59
CA LYS A 784 -21.81 13.04 15.07
C LYS A 784 -23.03 12.15 15.25
N GLU A 785 -23.85 12.43 16.27
CA GLU A 785 -25.07 11.70 16.58
C GLU A 785 -26.31 12.24 15.84
N ALA A 786 -26.25 13.49 15.36
CA ALA A 786 -27.24 14.13 14.50
C ALA A 786 -27.01 13.79 13.02
#